data_AF-A0A5J4XZ83-F1
#
_entry.id   AF-A0A5J4XZ83-F1
#
_cell.length_a   1.000
_cell.length_b   1.000
_cell.length_c   1.000
_cell.angle_alpha   90.00
_cell.angle_beta   90.00
_cell.angle_gamma   90.00
#
_symmetry.space_group_name_H-M   'P 1'
#
loop_
_entity.id
_entity.type
_entity.pdbx_description
1 polymer ?
#
loop_
_entity_poly.entity_id
_entity_poly.type
_entity_poly.pdbx_seq_one_letter_code
_entity_poly.pdbx_strand_id
1 'polypeptide(L)'
;MPVKRAAPATMLSGPETPQRVKRSHAAATSTATAQETALDNIADEAAGVFHIWGNASDGSSVLLRVHDFQPYFYIAGPLQAGPFVNGTNVEADLDEAACTGLMHALNRIMPPDGRIQKLVAMKRRPIMYYRPQAPQGSTFIKVLLAAGMNVKKAAGAVRQALQKDSLRPQGFTWLDLEQYEHEVNALQRFLVDTAVSGGSWIHVPTAAAQAPSAQTLAPTTPMKTGTSGHAGSSPALATGQVGGCQAVIAPWRSLQALTPDATQLADPTWRPTPFTQAGGRGGVAPMWQQAADWAKQGRINNLSLMALDVLMAPHDAKDRVAVPGQGDPIIAITCMSHASSQATSKAQPAAPAAELQLEGMTAEDEGLEGGLEGDLEPRTSAEGVSLETGGSEGAGGASTSESDESGRKLVFMWQARQAEAHFTEAVSGAQVYRYSSEERMLGAWLAHVDQMDPDAFYLYQVKDTLGAIAARFKALHIGGGGLFVGRLLAPHARPLTLKSVVRYSPNWVKNQNRMASTSNQETYRTDVDGRLVFDILRQVLNGVNLASFSLVDCAQTLLGQRLEVRLATVPETVELARATGLTLPQILYNAQMIRTWSLLLRNAQRQGYVVAGRQAGEPLQESPYLMHPVECNTVGLYKTPVAILDFASLYPSLYRAHNLCYSTLLHPDDVTGLPPEHTTEVLRPKANVKSHFVKPELRKGILPSILAALIEARAATRASLKEATDA
;
A
#
# COMPACT_ATOMS: atom_id res chain seq x y z
N MET A 1 -72.39 -39.51 0.20
CA MET A 1 -72.31 -38.39 -0.76
C MET A 1 -70.86 -38.06 -1.05
N PRO A 2 -70.33 -38.47 -2.21
CA PRO A 2 -69.05 -37.93 -2.68
C PRO A 2 -69.03 -37.61 -4.19
N VAL A 3 -67.98 -36.88 -4.55
CA VAL A 3 -67.44 -36.64 -5.91
C VAL A 3 -68.24 -35.70 -6.83
N LYS A 4 -67.66 -34.53 -7.10
CA LYS A 4 -67.49 -34.01 -8.48
C LYS A 4 -66.55 -32.80 -8.55
N ARG A 5 -65.80 -32.79 -9.64
CA ARG A 5 -64.77 -31.84 -10.12
C ARG A 5 -65.21 -30.37 -10.09
N ALA A 6 -64.24 -29.47 -9.91
CA ALA A 6 -64.34 -28.08 -10.33
C ALA A 6 -63.19 -27.74 -11.32
N ALA A 7 -63.56 -26.95 -12.32
CA ALA A 7 -62.86 -26.62 -13.55
C ALA A 7 -62.00 -25.31 -13.42
N PRO A 8 -61.32 -24.85 -14.49
CA PRO A 8 -60.14 -23.98 -14.43
C PRO A 8 -60.47 -22.50 -14.35
N ALA A 9 -59.55 -21.70 -13.78
CA ALA A 9 -59.64 -20.24 -13.75
C ALA A 9 -58.59 -19.59 -14.67
N THR A 10 -59.09 -19.16 -15.83
CA THR A 10 -58.93 -17.86 -16.49
C THR A 10 -57.61 -17.08 -16.34
N MET A 11 -56.95 -16.83 -17.49
CA MET A 11 -55.97 -15.76 -17.69
C MET A 11 -56.60 -14.37 -17.52
N LEU A 12 -55.88 -13.43 -16.91
CA LEU A 12 -55.95 -11.99 -17.19
C LEU A 12 -54.65 -11.25 -16.75
N SER A 13 -54.07 -10.52 -17.73
CA SER A 13 -53.31 -9.26 -17.66
C SER A 13 -51.98 -9.11 -16.89
N GLY A 14 -50.89 -8.90 -17.66
CA GLY A 14 -49.92 -7.78 -17.52
C GLY A 14 -48.84 -7.84 -16.40
N PRO A 15 -47.54 -7.55 -16.69
CA PRO A 15 -46.52 -7.48 -15.66
C PRO A 15 -46.56 -6.13 -14.93
N GLU A 16 -46.90 -6.15 -13.63
CA GLU A 16 -46.65 -5.03 -12.73
C GLU A 16 -45.15 -4.84 -12.52
N THR A 17 -44.71 -3.60 -12.67
CA THR A 17 -43.36 -3.11 -12.37
C THR A 17 -43.10 -3.29 -10.86
N PRO A 18 -41.94 -3.83 -10.44
CA PRO A 18 -41.66 -3.98 -9.02
C PRO A 18 -41.45 -2.59 -8.38
N GLN A 19 -42.39 -2.20 -7.51
CA GLN A 19 -42.28 -1.03 -6.66
C GLN A 19 -41.00 -1.10 -5.82
N ARG A 20 -40.14 -0.10 -6.02
CA ARG A 20 -39.00 0.24 -5.16
C ARG A 20 -39.50 0.40 -3.72
N VAL A 21 -39.20 -0.56 -2.84
CA VAL A 21 -39.44 -0.44 -1.41
C VAL A 21 -38.65 0.76 -0.90
N LYS A 22 -39.34 1.88 -0.66
CA LYS A 22 -38.78 3.04 0.01
C LYS A 22 -38.48 2.63 1.45
N ARG A 23 -37.21 2.46 1.80
CA ARG A 23 -36.79 2.60 3.20
C ARG A 23 -37.16 4.02 3.62
N SER A 24 -38.00 4.15 4.64
CA SER A 24 -38.27 5.42 5.31
C SER A 24 -36.99 5.88 6.00
N HIS A 25 -36.19 6.68 5.30
CA HIS A 25 -35.14 7.46 5.94
C HIS A 25 -35.82 8.58 6.71
N ALA A 26 -35.83 8.47 8.03
CA ALA A 26 -36.02 9.64 8.88
C ALA A 26 -34.93 10.64 8.50
N ALA A 27 -35.32 11.78 7.94
CA ALA A 27 -34.43 12.90 7.68
C ALA A 27 -34.03 13.52 9.02
N ALA A 28 -33.09 12.87 9.72
CA ALA A 28 -32.32 13.54 10.74
C ALA A 28 -31.42 14.54 10.00
N THR A 29 -31.73 15.81 10.15
CA THR A 29 -30.89 16.93 9.71
C THR A 29 -29.63 16.92 10.59
N SER A 30 -28.72 15.97 10.39
CA SER A 30 -27.40 16.04 10.98
C SER A 30 -26.61 17.07 10.17
N THR A 31 -26.39 18.21 10.79
CA THR A 31 -25.30 19.11 10.43
C THR A 31 -24.05 18.26 10.21
N ALA A 32 -23.45 18.36 9.02
CA ALA A 32 -22.24 17.65 8.65
C ALA A 32 -21.08 18.02 9.60
N THR A 33 -21.00 17.36 10.75
CA THR A 33 -19.79 17.31 11.55
C THR A 33 -18.84 16.40 10.78
N ALA A 34 -17.78 16.99 10.22
CA ALA A 34 -16.68 16.28 9.57
C ALA A 34 -16.05 15.32 10.59
N GLN A 35 -16.57 14.11 10.61
CA GLN A 35 -16.25 13.04 11.52
C GLN A 35 -15.96 11.81 10.65
N GLU A 36 -14.79 11.20 10.87
CA GLU A 36 -14.54 9.75 10.77
C GLU A 36 -13.72 9.11 9.61
N THR A 37 -12.53 8.61 9.99
CA THR A 37 -11.88 7.25 9.88
C THR A 37 -11.62 6.48 8.56
N ALA A 38 -10.96 5.30 8.70
CA ALA A 38 -9.93 4.58 7.91
C ALA A 38 -9.86 4.69 6.39
N LEU A 39 -8.64 4.84 5.87
CA LEU A 39 -8.32 5.12 4.47
C LEU A 39 -7.92 3.87 3.69
N ASP A 40 -8.78 3.47 2.78
CA ASP A 40 -8.53 2.41 1.82
C ASP A 40 -8.38 3.00 0.42
N ASN A 41 -7.12 3.24 0.04
CA ASN A 41 -6.66 3.69 -1.28
C ASN A 41 -6.62 5.22 -1.51
N ILE A 42 -5.44 5.69 -1.91
CA ILE A 42 -5.16 7.09 -2.28
C ILE A 42 -4.74 7.08 -3.76
N ALA A 43 -5.53 7.73 -4.59
CA ALA A 43 -5.34 7.80 -6.03
C ALA A 43 -5.00 9.24 -6.48
N ASP A 44 -4.04 9.35 -7.40
CA ASP A 44 -3.69 10.61 -8.07
C ASP A 44 -4.59 10.78 -9.31
N GLU A 45 -5.43 11.81 -9.30
CA GLU A 45 -6.34 12.15 -10.41
C GLU A 45 -5.75 13.20 -11.36
N ALA A 46 -4.44 13.44 -11.24
CA ALA A 46 -3.70 14.49 -11.91
C ALA A 46 -4.11 15.91 -11.48
N ALA A 47 -3.38 16.89 -12.03
CA ALA A 47 -3.65 18.31 -11.81
C ALA A 47 -3.78 18.73 -10.33
N GLY A 48 -3.05 18.08 -9.42
CA GLY A 48 -3.06 18.43 -8.00
C GLY A 48 -4.33 17.98 -7.26
N VAL A 49 -5.08 17.05 -7.83
CA VAL A 49 -6.26 16.45 -7.22
C VAL A 49 -5.96 15.01 -6.83
N PHE A 50 -6.36 14.63 -5.62
CA PHE A 50 -6.24 13.27 -5.11
C PHE A 50 -7.59 12.78 -4.61
N HIS A 51 -7.91 11.53 -4.92
CA HIS A 51 -9.04 10.84 -4.32
C HIS A 51 -8.55 9.94 -3.20
N ILE A 52 -9.22 10.03 -2.07
CA ILE A 52 -8.94 9.24 -0.89
C ILE A 52 -10.22 8.52 -0.54
N TRP A 53 -10.20 7.20 -0.59
CA TRP A 53 -11.34 6.35 -0.25
C TRP A 53 -11.16 5.77 1.13
N GLY A 54 -12.26 5.45 1.81
CA GLY A 54 -12.20 4.94 3.17
C GLY A 54 -13.57 4.69 3.80
N ASN A 55 -13.56 4.39 5.09
CA ASN A 55 -14.74 4.06 5.87
C ASN A 55 -14.76 4.89 7.15
N ALA A 56 -15.85 5.63 7.37
CA ALA A 56 -16.15 6.27 8.64
C ALA A 56 -16.31 5.24 9.78
N SER A 57 -16.38 5.72 11.02
CA SER A 57 -16.28 4.89 12.23
C SER A 57 -17.60 4.21 12.50
N ASP A 58 -18.67 4.81 12.00
CA ASP A 58 -19.99 4.25 11.81
C ASP A 58 -20.05 3.15 10.71
N GLY A 59 -18.97 2.94 9.96
CA GLY A 59 -18.86 1.96 8.88
C GLY A 59 -19.30 2.47 7.50
N SER A 60 -19.69 3.74 7.36
CA SER A 60 -20.11 4.33 6.08
C SER A 60 -18.92 4.52 5.12
N SER A 61 -19.08 4.17 3.84
CA SER A 61 -18.07 4.44 2.80
C SER A 61 -17.94 5.94 2.52
N VAL A 62 -16.72 6.47 2.50
CA VAL A 62 -16.40 7.90 2.30
C VAL A 62 -15.44 8.08 1.12
N LEU A 63 -15.71 9.09 0.29
CA LEU A 63 -14.80 9.63 -0.72
C LEU A 63 -14.36 11.04 -0.33
N LEU A 64 -13.08 11.21 -0.01
CA LEU A 64 -12.48 12.51 0.22
C LEU A 64 -11.72 12.96 -1.04
N ARG A 65 -12.22 14.01 -1.70
CA ARG A 65 -11.57 14.67 -2.83
C ARG A 65 -10.71 15.82 -2.34
N VAL A 66 -9.41 15.64 -2.48
CA VAL A 66 -8.40 16.59 -2.04
C VAL A 66 -7.92 17.40 -3.24
N HIS A 67 -7.83 18.73 -3.11
CA HIS A 67 -7.41 19.60 -4.21
C HIS A 67 -6.33 20.62 -3.79
N ASP A 68 -5.96 21.51 -4.73
CA ASP A 68 -4.97 22.59 -4.60
C ASP A 68 -3.52 22.15 -4.35
N PHE A 69 -3.18 20.91 -4.70
CA PHE A 69 -1.82 20.44 -4.54
C PHE A 69 -0.93 20.89 -5.71
N GLN A 70 0.11 21.66 -5.40
CA GLN A 70 1.03 22.19 -6.40
C GLN A 70 2.31 21.35 -6.42
N PRO A 71 2.70 20.81 -7.60
CA PRO A 71 3.97 20.10 -7.72
C PRO A 71 5.14 21.08 -7.63
N TYR A 72 6.28 20.61 -7.12
CA TYR A 72 7.47 21.45 -6.95
C TYR A 72 8.76 20.62 -6.98
N PHE A 73 9.88 21.32 -7.15
CA PHE A 73 11.23 20.80 -6.98
C PHE A 73 12.12 21.89 -6.35
N TYR A 74 13.39 21.59 -6.07
CA TYR A 74 14.32 22.55 -5.46
C TYR A 74 15.54 22.80 -6.35
N ILE A 75 16.05 24.03 -6.29
CA ILE A 75 17.32 24.44 -6.88
C ILE A 75 18.17 25.13 -5.81
N ALA A 76 19.49 25.09 -5.96
CA ALA A 76 20.37 25.87 -5.12
C ALA A 76 20.10 27.38 -5.29
N GLY A 77 20.38 28.17 -4.26
CA GLY A 77 20.32 29.62 -4.33
C GLY A 77 21.41 30.19 -5.25
N PRO A 78 21.15 31.31 -5.94
CA PRO A 78 22.15 32.03 -6.71
C PRO A 78 23.16 32.74 -5.82
N LEU A 79 24.28 33.07 -6.43
CA LEU A 79 25.23 34.06 -5.96
C LEU A 79 24.97 35.40 -6.67
N GLN A 80 25.41 36.49 -6.04
CA GLN A 80 25.40 37.80 -6.69
C GLN A 80 26.33 37.80 -7.91
N ALA A 81 25.84 38.26 -9.07
CA ALA A 81 26.66 38.42 -10.26
C ALA A 81 27.48 39.72 -10.15
N GLY A 82 28.80 39.58 -10.09
CA GLY A 82 29.75 40.70 -10.03
C GLY A 82 31.18 40.23 -10.34
N PRO A 83 32.17 41.15 -10.36
CA PRO A 83 33.59 40.76 -10.37
C PRO A 83 33.87 39.87 -9.15
N PHE A 84 34.77 38.88 -9.29
CA PHE A 84 35.30 38.13 -8.15
C PHE A 84 36.03 39.10 -7.20
N VAL A 85 35.32 39.75 -6.29
CA VAL A 85 35.91 40.60 -5.26
C VAL A 85 36.34 39.69 -4.12
N ASN A 86 37.65 39.61 -3.86
CA ASN A 86 38.26 38.90 -2.72
C ASN A 86 38.06 37.38 -2.65
N GLY A 87 37.79 36.69 -3.77
CA GLY A 87 37.77 35.22 -3.81
C GLY A 87 36.66 34.55 -3.00
N THR A 88 35.64 35.30 -2.56
CA THR A 88 34.51 34.76 -1.80
C THR A 88 33.21 34.87 -2.59
N ASN A 89 32.51 33.75 -2.73
CA ASN A 89 31.18 33.69 -3.33
C ASN A 89 30.15 34.27 -2.35
N VAL A 90 29.49 35.36 -2.71
CA VAL A 90 28.45 35.99 -1.86
C VAL A 90 27.07 35.45 -2.27
N GLU A 91 26.36 34.78 -1.34
CA GLU A 91 24.98 34.36 -1.56
C GLU A 91 24.11 35.59 -1.90
N ALA A 92 23.27 35.46 -2.93
CA ALA A 92 22.32 36.53 -3.25
C ALA A 92 21.24 36.61 -2.19
N ASP A 93 20.88 37.84 -1.80
CA ASP A 93 19.71 38.07 -0.98
C ASP A 93 18.45 37.88 -1.84
N LEU A 94 17.55 37.01 -1.39
CA LEU A 94 16.36 36.60 -2.13
C LEU A 94 15.12 36.94 -1.32
N ASP A 95 14.74 38.20 -1.33
CA ASP A 95 13.45 38.65 -0.83
C ASP A 95 12.31 38.23 -1.77
N GLU A 96 11.07 38.53 -1.39
CA GLU A 96 9.90 38.15 -2.18
C GLU A 96 9.86 38.87 -3.54
N ALA A 97 10.37 40.10 -3.62
CA ALA A 97 10.45 40.87 -4.86
C ALA A 97 11.48 40.28 -5.85
N ALA A 98 12.66 39.92 -5.37
CA ALA A 98 13.71 39.25 -6.15
C ALA A 98 13.24 37.88 -6.63
N CYS A 99 12.57 37.09 -5.77
CA CYS A 99 11.96 35.82 -6.16
C CYS A 99 10.91 36.02 -7.28
N THR A 100 10.12 37.09 -7.21
CA THR A 100 9.09 37.41 -8.21
C THR A 100 9.72 37.84 -9.54
N GLY A 101 10.73 38.71 -9.51
CA GLY A 101 11.49 39.11 -10.69
C GLY A 101 12.17 37.93 -11.39
N LEU A 102 12.82 37.05 -10.60
CA LEU A 102 13.44 35.83 -11.10
C LEU A 102 12.41 34.87 -11.71
N MET A 103 11.25 34.71 -11.07
CA MET A 103 10.15 33.90 -11.60
C MET A 103 9.70 34.43 -12.98
N HIS A 104 9.51 35.75 -13.13
CA HIS A 104 9.15 36.33 -14.41
C HIS A 104 10.25 36.13 -15.47
N ALA A 105 11.52 36.28 -15.08
CA ALA A 105 12.65 36.05 -15.98
C ALA A 105 12.72 34.60 -16.48
N LEU A 106 12.57 33.63 -15.58
CA LEU A 106 12.51 32.20 -15.94
C LEU A 106 11.27 31.91 -16.81
N ASN A 107 10.09 32.39 -16.45
CA ASN A 107 8.88 32.11 -17.22
C ASN A 107 8.91 32.64 -18.68
N ARG A 108 9.79 33.61 -19.02
CA ARG A 108 10.02 34.04 -20.42
C ARG A 108 10.72 33.00 -21.28
N ILE A 109 11.47 32.08 -20.67
CA ILE A 109 12.27 31.05 -21.34
C ILE A 109 11.73 29.63 -21.10
N MET A 110 10.79 29.46 -20.18
CA MET A 110 10.17 28.17 -19.88
C MET A 110 9.20 27.72 -20.99
N PRO A 111 9.08 26.41 -21.23
CA PRO A 111 8.05 25.88 -22.11
C PRO A 111 6.65 26.04 -21.49
N PRO A 112 5.57 26.00 -22.29
CA PRO A 112 4.20 26.15 -21.81
C PRO A 112 3.80 25.14 -20.71
N ASP A 113 4.35 23.93 -20.75
CA ASP A 113 4.09 22.82 -19.81
C ASP A 113 5.02 22.81 -18.58
N GLY A 114 5.80 23.87 -18.39
CA GLY A 114 6.72 24.04 -17.26
C GLY A 114 6.57 25.37 -16.52
N ARG A 115 5.42 26.05 -16.66
CA ARG A 115 5.24 27.38 -16.10
C ARG A 115 5.35 27.38 -14.57
N ILE A 116 6.21 28.26 -14.07
CA ILE A 116 6.47 28.46 -12.65
C ILE A 116 5.39 29.35 -12.07
N GLN A 117 4.79 28.93 -10.96
CA GLN A 117 3.75 29.67 -10.25
C GLN A 117 4.30 30.52 -9.11
N LYS A 118 5.28 30.01 -8.34
CA LYS A 118 5.93 30.76 -7.26
C LYS A 118 7.34 30.24 -7.01
N LEU A 119 8.26 31.16 -6.69
CA LEU A 119 9.57 30.85 -6.14
C LEU A 119 9.58 31.21 -4.65
N VAL A 120 10.14 30.33 -3.82
CA VAL A 120 10.27 30.56 -2.38
C VAL A 120 11.69 30.25 -1.94
N ALA A 121 12.43 31.27 -1.52
CA ALA A 121 13.74 31.09 -0.90
C ALA A 121 13.61 30.49 0.51
N MET A 122 14.50 29.56 0.85
CA MET A 122 14.53 28.89 2.15
C MET A 122 15.90 28.29 2.45
N LYS A 123 16.21 28.10 3.74
CA LYS A 123 17.41 27.36 4.16
C LYS A 123 17.16 25.86 4.13
N ARG A 124 18.02 25.14 3.41
CA ARG A 124 17.98 23.67 3.25
C ARG A 124 19.39 23.10 3.17
N ARG A 125 19.50 21.79 3.35
CA ARG A 125 20.75 21.03 3.27
C ARG A 125 20.66 19.98 2.16
N PRO A 126 21.61 19.90 1.22
CA PRO A 126 21.67 18.71 0.38
C PRO A 126 21.95 17.49 1.26
N ILE A 127 21.29 16.37 0.97
CA ILE A 127 21.48 15.14 1.75
C ILE A 127 22.86 14.52 1.54
N MET A 128 23.47 14.77 0.38
CA MET A 128 24.79 14.26 0.03
C MET A 128 25.87 15.17 0.61
N TYR A 129 26.73 14.55 1.39
CA TYR A 129 27.86 15.14 2.10
C TYR A 129 27.48 16.07 3.27
N TYR A 130 28.23 15.93 4.37
CA TYR A 130 28.32 16.90 5.43
C TYR A 130 29.26 18.03 4.99
N ARG A 131 28.80 19.28 5.10
CA ARG A 131 29.57 20.48 4.73
C ARG A 131 29.96 21.25 6.00
N PRO A 132 31.23 21.19 6.45
CA PRO A 132 31.66 21.85 7.70
C PRO A 132 31.52 23.37 7.66
N GLN A 133 31.69 23.99 6.48
CA GLN A 133 31.60 25.44 6.29
C GLN A 133 30.16 25.98 6.35
N ALA A 134 29.16 25.11 6.10
CA ALA A 134 27.75 25.47 6.09
C ALA A 134 26.91 24.41 6.82
N PRO A 135 27.13 24.20 8.14
CA PRO A 135 26.51 23.10 8.87
C PRO A 135 24.98 23.26 8.95
N GLN A 136 24.47 24.49 8.96
CA GLN A 136 23.03 24.76 8.96
C GLN A 136 22.40 24.72 7.55
N GLY A 137 23.19 24.49 6.51
CA GLY A 137 22.75 24.50 5.12
C GLY A 137 22.96 25.83 4.40
N SER A 138 22.52 25.88 3.15
CA SER A 138 22.64 27.05 2.27
C SER A 138 21.25 27.51 1.82
N THR A 139 21.22 28.65 1.13
CA THR A 139 19.97 29.10 0.50
C THR A 139 19.60 28.17 -0.65
N PHE A 140 18.33 27.76 -0.69
CA PHE A 140 17.68 27.01 -1.77
C PHE A 140 16.41 27.72 -2.19
N ILE A 141 16.01 27.53 -3.44
CA ILE A 141 14.73 28.02 -3.95
C ILE A 141 13.83 26.82 -4.19
N LYS A 142 12.66 26.83 -3.54
CA LYS A 142 11.54 25.94 -3.88
C LYS A 142 10.81 26.51 -5.09
N VAL A 143 10.83 25.75 -6.19
CA VAL A 143 10.17 26.10 -7.45
C VAL A 143 8.80 25.46 -7.48
N LEU A 144 7.75 26.22 -7.17
CA LEU A 144 6.36 25.75 -7.26
C LEU A 144 5.86 25.94 -8.69
N LEU A 145 5.32 24.86 -9.26
CA LEU A 145 4.72 24.85 -10.59
C LEU A 145 3.19 24.93 -10.49
N ALA A 146 2.58 25.36 -11.59
CA ALA A 146 1.12 25.27 -11.70
C ALA A 146 0.65 23.80 -11.63
N ALA A 147 -0.58 23.60 -11.17
CA ALA A 147 -1.19 22.29 -11.10
C ALA A 147 -1.20 21.60 -12.47
N GLY A 148 -0.81 20.31 -12.51
CA GLY A 148 -0.78 19.51 -13.74
C GLY A 148 0.45 19.70 -14.63
N MET A 149 1.40 20.56 -14.23
CA MET A 149 2.66 20.73 -14.96
C MET A 149 3.63 19.56 -14.76
N ASN A 150 4.50 19.34 -15.75
CA ASN A 150 5.48 18.27 -15.69
C ASN A 150 6.78 18.72 -14.99
N VAL A 151 6.99 18.25 -13.75
CA VAL A 151 8.14 18.60 -12.91
C VAL A 151 9.47 18.32 -13.61
N LYS A 152 9.63 17.14 -14.22
CA LYS A 152 10.89 16.72 -14.84
C LYS A 152 11.25 17.59 -16.04
N LYS A 153 10.27 17.94 -16.88
CA LYS A 153 10.49 18.85 -18.01
C LYS A 153 10.81 20.26 -17.54
N ALA A 154 10.08 20.78 -16.55
CA ALA A 154 10.33 22.10 -15.99
C ALA A 154 11.74 22.19 -15.38
N ALA A 155 12.14 21.21 -14.57
CA ALA A 155 13.48 21.12 -13.99
C ALA A 155 14.57 21.06 -15.08
N GLY A 156 14.33 20.31 -16.17
CA GLY A 156 15.24 20.27 -17.32
C GLY A 156 15.42 21.64 -18.00
N ALA A 157 14.33 22.38 -18.20
CA ALA A 157 14.37 23.73 -18.78
C ALA A 157 15.08 24.73 -17.87
N VAL A 158 14.82 24.69 -16.55
CA VAL A 158 15.54 25.50 -15.57
C VAL A 158 17.03 25.17 -15.59
N ARG A 159 17.41 23.89 -15.55
CA ARG A 159 18.82 23.47 -15.64
C ARG A 159 19.51 24.04 -16.89
N GLN A 160 18.84 23.98 -18.04
CA GLN A 160 19.39 24.52 -19.29
C GLN A 160 19.55 26.04 -19.23
N ALA A 161 18.61 26.76 -18.60
CA ALA A 161 18.70 28.20 -18.41
C ALA A 161 19.89 28.59 -17.51
N LEU A 162 20.10 27.84 -16.43
CA LEU A 162 21.23 28.04 -15.52
C LEU A 162 22.56 27.75 -16.22
N GLN A 163 22.65 26.66 -17.01
CA GLN A 163 23.84 26.30 -17.78
C GLN A 163 24.25 27.36 -18.82
N LYS A 164 23.30 28.11 -19.36
CA LYS A 164 23.54 29.15 -20.37
C LYS A 164 23.78 30.53 -19.77
N ASP A 165 23.89 30.64 -18.43
CA ASP A 165 24.00 31.92 -17.72
C ASP A 165 22.93 32.96 -18.13
N SER A 166 21.74 32.50 -18.55
CA SER A 166 20.70 33.38 -19.12
C SER A 166 20.13 34.38 -18.10
N LEU A 167 20.42 34.18 -16.82
CA LEU A 167 20.00 35.02 -15.70
C LEU A 167 21.10 35.97 -15.20
N ARG A 168 22.30 35.91 -15.78
CA ARG A 168 23.40 36.83 -15.44
C ARG A 168 23.03 38.32 -15.63
N PRO A 169 22.26 38.72 -16.66
CA PRO A 169 21.76 40.10 -16.78
C PRO A 169 20.81 40.52 -15.66
N GLN A 170 20.25 39.58 -14.90
CA GLN A 170 19.41 39.84 -13.74
C GLN A 170 20.23 39.91 -12.43
N GLY A 171 21.57 39.90 -12.52
CA GLY A 171 22.43 40.00 -11.34
C GLY A 171 22.64 38.66 -10.60
N PHE A 172 22.34 37.52 -11.22
CA PHE A 172 22.45 36.21 -10.57
C PHE A 172 23.35 35.23 -11.33
N THR A 173 24.12 34.43 -10.59
CA THR A 173 24.92 33.32 -11.14
C THR A 173 24.76 32.05 -10.29
N TRP A 174 24.85 30.87 -10.89
CA TRP A 174 24.73 29.59 -10.19
C TRP A 174 25.99 28.76 -10.34
N LEU A 175 26.46 28.19 -9.23
CA LEU A 175 27.54 27.18 -9.25
C LEU A 175 26.96 25.77 -9.26
N ASP A 176 25.94 25.54 -8.42
CA ASP A 176 25.23 24.28 -8.36
C ASP A 176 24.05 24.31 -9.35
N LEU A 177 24.16 23.47 -10.38
CA LEU A 177 23.19 23.33 -11.47
C LEU A 177 22.26 22.13 -11.26
N GLU A 178 22.44 21.39 -10.16
CA GLU A 178 21.65 20.20 -9.85
C GLU A 178 20.20 20.58 -9.54
N GLN A 179 19.29 19.70 -9.96
CA GLN A 179 17.85 19.87 -9.74
C GLN A 179 17.43 18.83 -8.70
N TYR A 180 17.08 19.30 -7.51
CA TYR A 180 16.81 18.43 -6.38
C TYR A 180 15.35 17.99 -6.38
N GLU A 181 15.13 16.70 -6.15
CA GLU A 181 13.84 16.04 -6.02
C GLU A 181 12.86 16.17 -7.20
N HIS A 182 13.36 16.54 -8.38
CA HIS A 182 12.57 16.68 -9.61
C HIS A 182 12.03 15.34 -10.17
N GLU A 183 12.53 14.21 -9.68
CA GLU A 183 12.08 12.85 -10.04
C GLU A 183 11.01 12.29 -9.10
N VAL A 184 10.64 13.02 -8.04
CA VAL A 184 9.60 12.60 -7.11
C VAL A 184 8.24 12.83 -7.77
N ASN A 185 7.45 11.77 -7.92
CA ASN A 185 6.11 11.86 -8.52
C ASN A 185 5.11 12.57 -7.58
N ALA A 186 3.99 13.03 -8.15
CA ALA A 186 3.01 13.84 -7.42
C ALA A 186 2.40 13.09 -6.23
N LEU A 187 1.98 11.83 -6.40
CA LEU A 187 1.48 11.00 -5.31
C LEU A 187 2.49 10.84 -4.17
N GLN A 188 3.74 10.48 -4.46
CA GLN A 188 4.77 10.33 -3.45
C GLN A 188 5.03 11.65 -2.74
N ARG A 189 5.05 12.77 -3.47
CA ARG A 189 5.20 14.09 -2.86
C ARG A 189 4.04 14.41 -1.92
N PHE A 190 2.81 14.14 -2.36
CA PHE A 190 1.61 14.35 -1.57
C PHE A 190 1.65 13.57 -0.26
N LEU A 191 2.03 12.29 -0.30
CA LEU A 191 2.16 11.45 0.89
C LEU A 191 3.24 11.97 1.85
N VAL A 192 4.37 12.45 1.32
CA VAL A 192 5.45 13.03 2.13
C VAL A 192 5.01 14.33 2.79
N ASP A 193 4.36 15.23 2.05
CA ASP A 193 3.97 16.57 2.53
C ASP A 193 2.81 16.54 3.53
N THR A 194 1.86 15.62 3.35
CA THR A 194 0.71 15.45 4.25
C THR A 194 0.97 14.48 5.40
N ALA A 195 2.08 13.74 5.35
CA ALA A 195 2.40 12.60 6.20
C ALA A 195 1.37 11.44 6.16
N VAL A 196 0.36 11.48 5.28
CA VAL A 196 -0.66 10.44 5.13
C VAL A 196 -0.07 9.16 4.53
N SER A 197 -0.62 8.00 4.87
CA SER A 197 -0.30 6.69 4.27
C SER A 197 -1.56 5.85 4.00
N GLY A 198 -1.40 4.74 3.29
CA GLY A 198 -2.44 3.70 3.20
C GLY A 198 -2.78 3.15 4.59
N GLY A 199 -4.07 2.94 4.86
CA GLY A 199 -4.58 2.49 6.15
C GLY A 199 -4.38 3.48 7.30
N SER A 200 -3.99 4.74 7.03
CA SER A 200 -3.89 5.75 8.10
C SER A 200 -5.26 6.27 8.53
N TRP A 201 -5.28 6.95 9.66
CA TRP A 201 -6.42 7.69 10.19
C TRP A 201 -6.20 9.17 9.82
N ILE A 202 -7.17 9.78 9.14
CA ILE A 202 -7.15 11.20 8.77
C ILE A 202 -8.25 11.96 9.49
N HIS A 203 -7.96 13.21 9.80
CA HIS A 203 -8.94 14.21 10.17
C HIS A 203 -8.98 15.35 9.15
N VAL A 204 -10.19 15.82 8.83
CA VAL A 204 -10.45 17.02 8.05
C VAL A 204 -11.29 17.97 8.91
N PRO A 205 -10.80 19.18 9.23
CA PRO A 205 -11.57 20.14 10.01
C PRO A 205 -12.88 20.52 9.33
N THR A 206 -13.98 20.61 10.09
CA THR A 206 -15.31 20.93 9.55
C THR A 206 -15.35 22.26 8.80
N ALA A 207 -14.58 23.26 9.24
CA ALA A 207 -14.48 24.56 8.57
C ALA A 207 -13.84 24.48 7.17
N ALA A 208 -13.05 23.45 6.90
CA ALA A 208 -12.39 23.24 5.61
C ALA A 208 -13.14 22.22 4.72
N ALA A 209 -14.03 21.43 5.31
CA ALA A 209 -14.82 20.43 4.60
C ALA A 209 -15.99 21.10 3.85
N GLN A 210 -16.09 20.82 2.56
CA GLN A 210 -17.16 21.31 1.70
C GLN A 210 -17.97 20.14 1.14
N ALA A 211 -19.29 20.30 1.07
CA ALA A 211 -20.15 19.37 0.37
C ALA A 211 -19.90 19.44 -1.15
N PRO A 212 -19.95 18.31 -1.88
CA PRO A 212 -19.77 18.32 -3.33
C PRO A 212 -20.88 19.09 -4.02
N SER A 213 -20.54 19.98 -4.95
CA SER A 213 -21.49 20.55 -5.91
C SER A 213 -21.40 19.82 -7.25
N ALA A 214 -22.46 19.86 -8.05
CA ALA A 214 -22.56 19.19 -9.36
C ALA A 214 -21.41 19.52 -10.34
N GLN A 215 -20.75 20.68 -10.19
CA GLN A 215 -19.62 21.10 -11.02
C GLN A 215 -18.26 20.66 -10.46
N THR A 216 -18.17 20.36 -9.17
CA THR A 216 -16.90 20.16 -8.47
C THR A 216 -16.30 18.77 -8.74
N LEU A 217 -17.08 17.79 -9.17
CA LEU A 217 -16.62 16.42 -9.47
C LEU A 217 -16.10 16.22 -10.90
N ALA A 218 -16.05 17.28 -11.72
CA ALA A 218 -15.55 17.20 -13.09
C ALA A 218 -14.07 16.76 -13.15
N PRO A 219 -13.67 15.90 -14.10
CA PRO A 219 -12.28 15.57 -14.32
C PRO A 219 -11.56 16.79 -14.90
N THR A 220 -10.31 16.98 -14.49
CA THR A 220 -9.42 18.04 -15.00
C THR A 220 -8.84 17.71 -16.39
N THR A 221 -9.18 16.56 -16.97
CA THR A 221 -8.68 16.10 -18.27
C THR A 221 -9.82 16.08 -19.28
N PRO A 222 -9.76 16.85 -20.39
CA PRO A 222 -10.74 16.72 -21.45
C PRO A 222 -10.54 15.35 -22.13
N MET A 223 -11.52 14.46 -21.99
CA MET A 223 -11.65 13.32 -22.89
C MET A 223 -11.81 13.88 -24.31
N LYS A 224 -10.92 13.49 -25.23
CA LYS A 224 -11.21 13.59 -26.65
C LYS A 224 -12.27 12.53 -26.96
N THR A 225 -13.54 12.90 -26.89
CA THR A 225 -14.63 12.11 -27.48
C THR A 225 -15.40 12.97 -28.46
N GLY A 226 -15.39 12.53 -29.71
CA GLY A 226 -16.33 13.01 -30.72
C GLY A 226 -17.75 12.56 -30.39
N THR A 227 -18.68 13.32 -30.95
CA THR A 227 -20.13 13.11 -31.06
C THR A 227 -21.00 13.39 -29.83
N SER A 228 -21.89 14.34 -30.05
CA SER A 228 -22.90 14.92 -29.17
C SER A 228 -24.09 13.99 -28.94
N GLY A 229 -24.47 13.82 -27.68
CA GLY A 229 -25.74 13.23 -27.26
C GLY A 229 -26.27 13.97 -26.02
N HIS A 230 -27.57 14.27 -26.01
CA HIS A 230 -28.25 15.15 -25.06
C HIS A 230 -28.08 14.75 -23.58
N ALA A 231 -27.76 15.75 -22.75
CA ALA A 231 -27.63 15.64 -21.30
C ALA A 231 -29.01 15.70 -20.61
N GLY A 232 -29.52 14.54 -20.19
CA GLY A 232 -30.55 14.47 -19.15
C GLY A 232 -29.90 14.55 -17.77
N SER A 233 -30.32 15.51 -16.96
CA SER A 233 -29.82 15.70 -15.58
C SER A 233 -30.38 14.61 -14.66
N SER A 234 -29.50 13.80 -14.08
CA SER A 234 -29.86 12.72 -13.15
C SER A 234 -29.96 13.25 -11.70
N PRO A 235 -30.99 12.86 -10.92
CA PRO A 235 -31.29 13.43 -9.60
C PRO A 235 -30.31 13.07 -8.46
N ALA A 236 -29.27 12.27 -8.72
CA ALA A 236 -28.27 11.88 -7.72
C ALA A 236 -27.26 12.99 -7.36
N LEU A 237 -27.11 14.03 -8.20
CA LEU A 237 -26.08 15.07 -8.01
C LEU A 237 -26.42 16.14 -6.97
N ALA A 238 -27.62 16.12 -6.38
CA ALA A 238 -28.06 17.14 -5.41
C ALA A 238 -27.79 16.77 -3.94
N THR A 239 -27.39 15.53 -3.63
CA THR A 239 -27.31 15.01 -2.25
C THR A 239 -25.89 14.85 -1.69
N GLY A 240 -24.84 15.22 -2.44
CA GLY A 240 -23.45 15.06 -2.00
C GLY A 240 -22.95 13.61 -1.95
N GLN A 241 -23.64 12.68 -2.63
CA GLN A 241 -23.23 11.28 -2.75
C GLN A 241 -22.56 11.02 -4.11
N VAL A 242 -21.47 10.23 -4.10
CA VAL A 242 -20.76 9.76 -5.30
C VAL A 242 -20.62 8.26 -5.20
N GLY A 243 -21.35 7.51 -6.03
CA GLY A 243 -21.60 6.10 -5.72
C GLY A 243 -22.39 5.99 -4.42
N GLY A 244 -22.47 4.81 -3.81
CA GLY A 244 -23.06 4.66 -2.47
C GLY A 244 -22.32 5.43 -1.36
N CYS A 245 -21.27 6.19 -1.68
CA CYS A 245 -20.37 6.82 -0.72
C CYS A 245 -20.75 8.27 -0.39
N GLN A 246 -20.47 8.69 0.84
CA GLN A 246 -20.51 10.08 1.25
C GLN A 246 -19.28 10.80 0.70
N ALA A 247 -19.46 11.89 -0.05
CA ALA A 247 -18.33 12.62 -0.63
C ALA A 247 -18.04 13.92 0.12
N VAL A 248 -16.75 14.18 0.37
CA VAL A 248 -16.23 15.37 1.06
C VAL A 248 -15.15 16.00 0.21
N ILE A 249 -15.11 17.33 0.13
CA ILE A 249 -14.08 18.07 -0.61
C ILE A 249 -13.29 18.93 0.38
N ALA A 250 -11.97 18.89 0.27
CA ALA A 250 -11.10 19.69 1.13
C ALA A 250 -9.77 20.06 0.43
N PRO A 251 -9.16 21.21 0.75
CA PRO A 251 -7.81 21.53 0.29
C PRO A 251 -6.79 20.63 0.98
N TRP A 252 -5.72 20.24 0.27
CA TRP A 252 -4.72 19.32 0.84
C TRP A 252 -4.06 19.80 2.15
N ARG A 253 -3.97 21.13 2.34
CA ARG A 253 -3.35 21.73 3.53
C ARG A 253 -4.20 21.58 4.79
N SER A 254 -5.49 21.31 4.68
CA SER A 254 -6.35 21.07 5.84
C SER A 254 -6.33 19.62 6.31
N LEU A 255 -5.70 18.71 5.55
CA LEU A 255 -5.57 17.31 5.94
C LEU A 255 -4.64 17.16 7.14
N GLN A 256 -5.06 16.34 8.10
CA GLN A 256 -4.28 16.02 9.28
C GLN A 256 -4.15 14.51 9.41
N ALA A 257 -2.93 13.98 9.31
CA ALA A 257 -2.64 12.58 9.58
C ALA A 257 -2.57 12.32 11.08
N LEU A 258 -3.33 11.34 11.57
CA LEU A 258 -3.35 10.89 12.96
C LEU A 258 -2.49 9.65 13.20
N THR A 259 -2.11 8.94 12.13
CA THR A 259 -1.26 7.76 12.21
C THR A 259 0.22 8.14 12.08
N PRO A 260 1.07 7.77 13.05
CA PRO A 260 2.51 7.94 12.92
C PRO A 260 3.10 6.93 11.92
N ASP A 261 4.14 7.33 11.19
CA ASP A 261 5.02 6.35 10.53
C ASP A 261 5.99 5.70 11.52
N ALA A 262 6.80 4.73 11.08
CA ALA A 262 7.70 3.98 11.97
C ALA A 262 8.65 4.89 12.77
N THR A 263 9.15 5.97 12.15
CA THR A 263 10.07 6.91 12.82
C THR A 263 9.36 7.81 13.83
N GLN A 264 8.10 8.15 13.58
CA GLN A 264 7.26 8.92 14.50
C GLN A 264 6.74 8.05 15.64
N LEU A 265 6.49 6.76 15.39
CA LEU A 265 6.06 5.80 16.42
C LEU A 265 7.17 5.55 17.44
N ALA A 266 8.43 5.51 16.99
CA ALA A 266 9.60 5.40 17.86
C ALA A 266 9.92 6.69 18.64
N ASP A 267 9.27 7.82 18.32
CA ASP A 267 9.45 9.07 19.05
C ASP A 267 8.37 9.22 20.13
N PRO A 268 8.71 9.07 21.43
CA PRO A 268 7.73 9.16 22.52
C PRO A 268 7.10 10.55 22.65
N THR A 269 7.74 11.58 22.10
CA THR A 269 7.25 12.97 22.11
C THR A 269 6.30 13.26 20.96
N TRP A 270 6.21 12.37 19.97
CA TRP A 270 5.36 12.61 18.80
C TRP A 270 3.89 12.72 19.17
N ARG A 271 3.23 13.75 18.63
CA ARG A 271 1.79 13.98 18.73
C ARG A 271 1.26 14.40 17.36
N PRO A 272 0.03 14.00 16.97
CA PRO A 272 -0.57 14.51 15.74
C PRO A 272 -0.72 16.05 15.80
N THR A 273 -0.62 16.69 14.64
CA THR A 273 -0.67 18.17 14.49
C THR A 273 -1.85 18.87 15.20
N PRO A 274 -3.09 18.35 15.20
CA PRO A 274 -4.18 18.99 15.95
C PRO A 274 -3.91 19.10 17.46
N PHE A 275 -3.12 18.19 18.04
CA PHE A 275 -2.78 18.21 19.47
C PHE A 275 -1.69 19.24 19.79
N THR A 276 -0.78 19.51 18.85
CA THR A 276 0.28 20.51 19.05
C THR A 276 -0.26 21.94 18.89
N GLN A 277 -1.30 22.15 18.07
CA GLN A 277 -1.96 23.46 17.90
C GLN A 277 -3.00 23.76 19.00
N ALA A 278 -3.68 22.75 19.55
CA ALA A 278 -4.68 22.89 20.61
C ALA A 278 -4.12 23.26 21.99
N GLY A 279 -2.80 23.11 22.21
CA GLY A 279 -2.10 23.53 23.44
C GLY A 279 -2.18 25.03 23.76
N GLY A 280 -2.85 25.83 22.91
CA GLY A 280 -3.08 27.26 23.11
C GLY A 280 -4.29 27.59 23.99
N ARG A 281 -5.53 27.19 23.64
CA ARG A 281 -6.77 27.71 24.30
C ARG A 281 -8.03 26.83 24.26
N GLY A 282 -7.96 25.57 23.84
CA GLY A 282 -9.14 24.69 23.84
C GLY A 282 -8.69 23.24 23.75
N GLY A 283 -8.98 22.47 24.80
CA GLY A 283 -8.58 21.07 24.87
C GLY A 283 -8.98 20.29 23.61
N VAL A 284 -8.17 19.28 23.27
CA VAL A 284 -8.46 18.39 22.15
C VAL A 284 -9.74 17.62 22.44
N ALA A 285 -10.68 17.60 21.49
CA ALA A 285 -11.92 16.85 21.63
C ALA A 285 -11.62 15.37 21.96
N PRO A 286 -12.32 14.73 22.92
CA PRO A 286 -12.04 13.35 23.35
C PRO A 286 -12.01 12.32 22.21
N MET A 287 -12.83 12.53 21.18
CA MET A 287 -12.87 11.69 19.99
C MET A 287 -11.56 11.71 19.18
N TRP A 288 -10.83 12.84 19.16
CA TRP A 288 -9.55 12.94 18.45
C TRP A 288 -8.49 12.15 19.20
N GLN A 289 -8.48 12.24 20.53
CA GLN A 289 -7.59 11.46 21.39
C GLN A 289 -7.81 9.97 21.14
N GLN A 290 -9.07 9.52 21.11
CA GLN A 290 -9.41 8.13 20.83
C GLN A 290 -8.95 7.66 19.43
N ALA A 291 -9.17 8.47 18.38
CA ALA A 291 -8.71 8.12 17.03
C ALA A 291 -7.18 8.06 16.92
N ALA A 292 -6.47 8.98 17.59
CA ALA A 292 -5.02 8.96 17.65
C ALA A 292 -4.49 7.75 18.45
N ASP A 293 -5.18 7.37 19.53
CA ASP A 293 -4.82 6.19 20.33
C ASP A 293 -5.08 4.89 19.55
N TRP A 294 -6.20 4.78 18.84
CA TRP A 294 -6.45 3.67 17.91
C TRP A 294 -5.42 3.58 16.80
N ALA A 295 -5.02 4.72 16.23
CA ALA A 295 -3.98 4.77 15.22
C ALA A 295 -2.62 4.31 15.76
N LYS A 296 -2.27 4.67 17.01
CA LYS A 296 -1.05 4.19 17.69
C LYS A 296 -1.11 2.70 18.03
N GLN A 297 -2.30 2.18 18.34
CA GLN A 297 -2.53 0.76 18.62
C GLN A 297 -2.62 -0.09 17.34
N GLY A 298 -2.46 0.49 16.16
CA GLY A 298 -2.54 -0.24 14.89
C GLY A 298 -3.95 -0.68 14.52
N ARG A 299 -5.02 -0.12 15.11
CA ARG A 299 -6.39 -0.54 14.83
C ARG A 299 -6.75 -0.35 13.35
N ILE A 300 -7.40 -1.36 12.77
CA ILE A 300 -7.90 -1.36 11.39
C ILE A 300 -9.43 -1.37 11.48
N ASN A 301 -10.09 -0.59 10.62
CA ASN A 301 -11.56 -0.63 10.56
C ASN A 301 -12.04 -1.97 10.01
N ASN A 302 -13.27 -2.34 10.34
CA ASN A 302 -13.88 -3.55 9.79
C ASN A 302 -14.17 -3.34 8.30
N LEU A 303 -13.33 -3.94 7.46
CA LEU A 303 -13.47 -3.86 6.00
C LEU A 303 -14.49 -4.90 5.52
N SER A 304 -15.31 -4.53 4.54
CA SER A 304 -16.17 -5.47 3.82
C SER A 304 -15.37 -6.16 2.72
N LEU A 305 -15.14 -7.46 2.86
CA LEU A 305 -14.31 -8.25 1.95
C LEU A 305 -15.19 -9.15 1.09
N MET A 306 -14.91 -9.20 -0.21
CA MET A 306 -15.56 -10.11 -1.15
C MET A 306 -14.54 -11.03 -1.81
N ALA A 307 -14.58 -12.32 -1.49
CA ALA A 307 -13.86 -13.33 -2.24
C ALA A 307 -14.62 -13.65 -3.52
N LEU A 308 -13.90 -13.70 -4.65
CA LEU A 308 -14.44 -13.86 -5.99
C LEU A 308 -13.68 -14.96 -6.74
N ASP A 309 -14.43 -15.87 -7.35
CA ASP A 309 -13.90 -16.84 -8.29
C ASP A 309 -14.87 -17.05 -9.47
N VAL A 310 -14.34 -17.48 -10.62
CA VAL A 310 -15.10 -17.63 -11.86
C VAL A 310 -14.86 -18.98 -12.48
N LEU A 311 -15.94 -19.58 -12.99
CA LEU A 311 -15.87 -20.82 -13.74
C LEU A 311 -16.20 -20.55 -15.20
N MET A 312 -15.34 -21.05 -16.09
CA MET A 312 -15.47 -20.91 -17.53
C MET A 312 -15.53 -22.27 -18.21
N ALA A 313 -16.19 -22.33 -19.36
CA ALA A 313 -16.26 -23.54 -20.18
C ALA A 313 -15.92 -23.23 -21.65
N PRO A 314 -15.18 -24.10 -22.35
CA PRO A 314 -14.97 -23.97 -23.79
C PRO A 314 -16.30 -23.99 -24.56
N HIS A 315 -16.54 -23.00 -25.42
CA HIS A 315 -17.79 -22.93 -26.19
C HIS A 315 -17.92 -24.06 -27.23
N ASP A 316 -16.80 -24.65 -27.64
CA ASP A 316 -16.71 -25.73 -28.62
C ASP A 316 -16.79 -27.13 -28.00
N ALA A 317 -17.04 -27.22 -26.69
CA ALA A 317 -17.14 -28.46 -25.92
C ALA A 317 -15.91 -29.39 -26.04
N LYS A 318 -14.77 -28.86 -26.47
CA LYS A 318 -13.49 -29.59 -26.50
C LYS A 318 -12.83 -29.55 -25.14
N ASP A 319 -12.10 -30.61 -24.83
CA ASP A 319 -11.27 -30.68 -23.62
C ASP A 319 -10.02 -29.81 -23.78
N ARG A 320 -10.17 -28.52 -23.45
CA ARG A 320 -9.12 -27.51 -23.48
C ARG A 320 -9.36 -26.45 -22.41
N VAL A 321 -8.32 -25.68 -22.10
CA VAL A 321 -8.46 -24.52 -21.22
C VAL A 321 -9.36 -23.47 -21.88
N ALA A 322 -10.35 -22.98 -21.15
CA ALA A 322 -11.23 -21.91 -21.59
C ALA A 322 -10.46 -20.58 -21.65
N VAL A 323 -10.64 -19.83 -22.74
CA VAL A 323 -9.95 -18.57 -23.00
C VAL A 323 -11.00 -17.48 -23.25
N PRO A 324 -11.11 -16.46 -22.36
CA PRO A 324 -12.09 -15.38 -22.53
C PRO A 324 -12.00 -14.68 -23.89
N GLY A 325 -10.78 -14.49 -24.39
CA GLY A 325 -10.51 -13.86 -25.69
C GLY A 325 -10.95 -14.68 -26.92
N GLN A 326 -11.24 -15.97 -26.75
CA GLN A 326 -11.75 -16.84 -27.83
C GLN A 326 -13.28 -16.97 -27.81
N GLY A 327 -13.97 -16.17 -27.00
CA GLY A 327 -15.42 -16.21 -26.92
C GLY A 327 -15.98 -17.26 -25.96
N ASP A 328 -15.13 -17.97 -25.21
CA ASP A 328 -15.57 -18.94 -24.20
C ASP A 328 -16.37 -18.26 -23.07
N PRO A 329 -17.58 -18.74 -22.74
CA PRO A 329 -18.45 -18.11 -21.74
C PRO A 329 -18.02 -18.38 -20.30
N ILE A 330 -18.33 -17.43 -19.40
CA ILE A 330 -18.33 -17.66 -17.96
C ILE A 330 -19.64 -18.35 -17.60
N ILE A 331 -19.58 -19.55 -17.03
CA ILE A 331 -20.77 -20.35 -16.68
C ILE A 331 -21.25 -20.11 -15.25
N ALA A 332 -20.34 -19.77 -14.35
CA ALA A 332 -20.67 -19.42 -12.98
C ALA A 332 -19.70 -18.39 -12.39
N ILE A 333 -20.20 -17.58 -11.46
CA ILE A 333 -19.43 -16.69 -10.61
C ILE A 333 -19.77 -17.02 -9.16
N THR A 334 -18.76 -17.29 -8.34
CA THR A 334 -18.94 -17.51 -6.90
C THR A 334 -18.48 -16.28 -6.15
N CYS A 335 -19.26 -15.88 -5.14
CA CYS A 335 -18.96 -14.76 -4.28
C CYS A 335 -19.17 -15.14 -2.82
N MET A 336 -18.21 -14.80 -1.98
CA MET A 336 -18.34 -14.94 -0.54
C MET A 336 -17.99 -13.61 0.12
N SER A 337 -18.96 -13.01 0.80
CA SER A 337 -18.76 -11.75 1.53
C SER A 337 -18.58 -12.02 3.02
N HIS A 338 -17.58 -11.40 3.62
CA HIS A 338 -17.38 -11.41 5.07
C HIS A 338 -16.79 -10.07 5.54
N ALA A 339 -17.05 -9.71 6.80
CA ALA A 339 -16.36 -8.58 7.40
C ALA A 339 -14.95 -9.02 7.84
N SER A 340 -13.97 -8.14 7.69
CA SER A 340 -12.65 -8.34 8.28
C SER A 340 -12.81 -8.35 9.80
N SER A 341 -12.85 -9.53 10.41
CA SER A 341 -12.83 -9.66 11.87
C SER A 341 -11.40 -9.42 12.34
N GLN A 342 -11.18 -8.39 13.16
CA GLN A 342 -10.03 -8.44 14.05
C GLN A 342 -10.21 -9.67 14.95
N ALA A 343 -9.30 -10.63 14.89
CA ALA A 343 -9.12 -11.54 16.00
C ALA A 343 -8.81 -10.66 17.21
N THR A 344 -9.80 -10.41 18.06
CA THR A 344 -9.58 -9.69 19.31
C THR A 344 -8.64 -10.53 20.13
N SER A 345 -7.35 -10.18 20.16
CA SER A 345 -6.48 -10.64 21.23
C SER A 345 -7.03 -10.02 22.52
N LYS A 346 -7.88 -10.78 23.22
CA LYS A 346 -8.18 -10.50 24.62
C LYS A 346 -6.90 -10.78 25.40
N ALA A 347 -6.06 -9.77 25.53
CA ALA A 347 -5.13 -9.63 26.64
C ALA A 347 -5.32 -8.24 27.22
N GLN A 348 -6.39 -8.07 28.00
CA GLN A 348 -6.40 -7.02 29.02
C GLN A 348 -5.28 -7.38 30.01
N PRO A 349 -4.36 -6.47 30.34
CA PRO A 349 -3.46 -6.71 31.45
C PRO A 349 -4.32 -6.84 32.70
N ALA A 350 -4.32 -8.03 33.31
CA ALA A 350 -4.85 -8.20 34.64
C ALA A 350 -4.10 -7.22 35.56
N ALA A 351 -4.85 -6.51 36.40
CA ALA A 351 -4.30 -5.64 37.43
C ALA A 351 -3.23 -6.38 38.24
N PRO A 352 -2.17 -5.68 38.73
CA PRO A 352 -1.10 -6.35 39.45
C PRO A 352 -1.66 -6.99 40.72
N ALA A 353 -1.63 -8.33 40.77
CA ALA A 353 -1.84 -9.07 41.99
C ALA A 353 -0.67 -8.76 42.93
N ALA A 354 -1.01 -8.39 44.16
CA ALA A 354 -0.09 -8.01 45.21
C ALA A 354 1.03 -9.03 45.42
N GLU A 355 2.24 -8.50 45.64
CA GLU A 355 3.43 -9.22 46.06
C GLU A 355 3.13 -10.13 47.25
N LEU A 356 3.36 -11.43 47.07
CA LEU A 356 3.64 -12.35 48.17
C LEU A 356 5.13 -12.66 48.12
N GLN A 357 5.87 -11.94 48.97
CA GLN A 357 7.24 -12.25 49.34
C GLN A 357 7.30 -13.67 49.93
N LEU A 358 8.24 -14.47 49.45
CA LEU A 358 8.80 -15.58 50.22
C LEU A 358 10.27 -15.73 49.84
N GLU A 359 11.11 -15.28 50.78
CA GLU A 359 12.55 -15.43 50.81
C GLU A 359 12.93 -16.90 51.12
N GLY A 360 14.09 -17.31 50.58
CA GLY A 360 15.00 -18.26 51.21
C GLY A 360 14.81 -19.74 50.85
N MET A 361 15.79 -20.30 50.13
CA MET A 361 16.69 -21.35 50.65
C MET A 361 17.67 -21.81 49.55
N THR A 362 18.90 -22.05 50.01
CA THR A 362 20.15 -22.31 49.27
C THR A 362 20.52 -23.80 49.22
N ALA A 363 21.52 -24.10 48.38
CA ALA A 363 22.48 -25.23 48.39
C ALA A 363 22.07 -26.51 47.62
N GLU A 364 22.82 -26.88 46.58
CA GLU A 364 23.89 -27.94 46.53
C GLU A 364 23.28 -29.35 46.35
N ASP A 365 23.83 -30.36 45.68
CA ASP A 365 24.90 -30.61 44.71
C ASP A 365 24.74 -32.11 44.28
N GLU A 366 25.39 -32.51 43.19
CA GLU A 366 25.82 -33.88 42.78
C GLU A 366 24.82 -35.01 42.41
N GLY A 367 25.09 -35.63 41.24
CA GLY A 367 25.55 -37.03 41.23
C GLY A 367 24.76 -38.11 40.47
N LEU A 368 25.38 -38.59 39.37
CA LEU A 368 25.51 -40.01 38.93
C LEU A 368 24.43 -40.71 38.07
N GLU A 369 24.85 -40.92 36.80
CA GLU A 369 24.99 -42.18 36.03
C GLU A 369 23.97 -43.34 36.13
N GLY A 370 23.63 -43.90 34.96
CA GLY A 370 23.31 -45.32 34.80
C GLY A 370 22.26 -45.62 33.72
N GLY A 371 22.68 -46.14 32.56
CA GLY A 371 21.78 -46.58 31.48
C GLY A 371 21.16 -47.96 31.71
N LEU A 372 20.26 -48.37 30.79
CA LEU A 372 20.26 -49.66 30.08
C LEU A 372 18.97 -49.84 29.25
N GLU A 373 19.14 -50.47 28.09
CA GLU A 373 18.15 -50.91 27.11
C GLU A 373 17.19 -51.98 27.65
N GLY A 374 16.02 -52.12 27.02
CA GLY A 374 15.15 -53.29 27.18
C GLY A 374 13.82 -53.19 26.43
N ASP A 375 13.81 -53.64 25.18
CA ASP A 375 12.60 -54.06 24.45
C ASP A 375 11.95 -55.27 25.13
N LEU A 376 10.61 -55.38 25.08
CA LEU A 376 9.80 -56.60 24.88
C LEU A 376 8.29 -56.31 25.05
N GLU A 377 7.54 -56.44 23.95
CA GLU A 377 6.07 -56.51 23.86
C GLU A 377 5.50 -57.85 24.43
N PRO A 378 4.22 -58.24 24.21
CA PRO A 378 2.90 -57.57 24.34
C PRO A 378 1.96 -58.37 25.28
N ARG A 379 0.79 -57.81 25.64
CA ARG A 379 -0.35 -58.61 26.15
C ARG A 379 -1.64 -58.30 25.42
N THR A 380 -2.22 -59.38 24.93
CA THR A 380 -3.45 -59.54 24.17
C THR A 380 -4.70 -59.48 25.05
N SER A 381 -5.78 -58.90 24.54
CA SER A 381 -7.11 -59.50 24.63
C SER A 381 -7.97 -58.95 23.50
N ALA A 382 -8.53 -59.87 22.72
CA ALA A 382 -9.32 -59.63 21.53
C ALA A 382 -10.79 -59.92 21.86
N GLU A 383 -11.71 -59.10 21.35
CA GLU A 383 -13.03 -59.56 20.92
C GLU A 383 -13.44 -58.85 19.62
N GLY A 384 -13.26 -59.60 18.52
CA GLY A 384 -14.10 -59.74 17.33
C GLY A 384 -14.64 -58.51 16.59
N VAL A 385 -14.09 -58.24 15.40
CA VAL A 385 -14.89 -57.85 14.23
C VAL A 385 -14.35 -58.55 12.98
N SER A 386 -15.30 -59.04 12.18
CA SER A 386 -15.23 -59.79 10.94
C SER A 386 -14.50 -59.08 9.80
N LEU A 387 -13.96 -59.88 8.88
CA LEU A 387 -13.13 -59.49 7.76
C LEU A 387 -13.90 -59.83 6.47
N GLU A 388 -14.27 -58.82 5.68
CA GLU A 388 -14.44 -58.97 4.22
C GLU A 388 -13.87 -57.75 3.50
N THR A 389 -13.19 -58.04 2.40
CA THR A 389 -12.23 -57.22 1.68
C THR A 389 -12.85 -56.47 0.51
N GLY A 390 -12.42 -55.22 0.30
CA GLY A 390 -12.25 -54.65 -1.04
C GLY A 390 -12.90 -53.28 -1.28
N GLY A 391 -12.07 -52.26 -1.55
CA GLY A 391 -12.49 -51.00 -2.17
C GLY A 391 -12.03 -49.76 -1.39
N SER A 392 -11.16 -48.96 -2.00
CA SER A 392 -10.54 -47.78 -1.39
C SER A 392 -11.55 -46.68 -1.06
N GLU A 393 -11.72 -46.39 0.24
CA GLU A 393 -12.21 -45.10 0.73
C GLU A 393 -11.26 -44.60 1.82
N GLY A 394 -10.78 -43.38 1.66
CA GLY A 394 -9.92 -42.70 2.62
C GLY A 394 -10.19 -41.22 2.59
N ALA A 395 -11.33 -40.80 3.14
CA ALA A 395 -11.59 -39.42 3.56
C ALA A 395 -12.91 -39.35 4.37
N GLY A 396 -12.80 -39.33 5.69
CA GLY A 396 -13.89 -39.02 6.62
C GLY A 396 -13.43 -39.42 8.02
N GLY A 397 -13.57 -38.63 9.07
CA GLY A 397 -13.99 -37.25 9.22
C GLY A 397 -13.68 -36.90 10.67
N ALA A 398 -13.24 -35.67 10.94
CA ALA A 398 -13.27 -35.11 12.28
C ALA A 398 -14.21 -33.91 12.22
N SER A 399 -15.43 -34.13 12.72
CA SER A 399 -16.44 -33.10 12.92
C SER A 399 -16.00 -32.19 14.07
N THR A 400 -15.47 -31.02 13.74
CA THR A 400 -15.51 -29.87 14.65
C THR A 400 -16.65 -28.96 14.20
N SER A 401 -17.64 -28.81 15.07
CA SER A 401 -18.77 -27.92 14.91
C SER A 401 -18.30 -26.46 14.96
N GLU A 402 -17.97 -25.87 13.82
CA GLU A 402 -17.81 -24.42 13.66
C GLU A 402 -19.16 -23.79 13.31
N SER A 403 -20.03 -23.69 14.31
CA SER A 403 -21.26 -22.90 14.22
C SER A 403 -20.96 -21.43 14.53
N ASP A 404 -20.27 -20.73 13.62
CA ASP A 404 -20.35 -19.26 13.47
C ASP A 404 -19.84 -18.75 12.10
N GLU A 405 -20.19 -19.41 10.99
CA GLU A 405 -19.89 -18.92 9.63
C GLU A 405 -20.89 -17.82 9.19
N SER A 406 -20.68 -16.58 9.63
CA SER A 406 -21.55 -15.43 9.30
C SER A 406 -21.40 -14.85 7.87
N GLY A 407 -20.73 -15.56 6.95
CA GLY A 407 -20.50 -15.12 5.58
C GLY A 407 -21.56 -15.60 4.59
N ARG A 408 -22.15 -14.70 3.79
CA ARG A 408 -23.09 -15.08 2.72
C ARG A 408 -22.31 -15.68 1.54
N LYS A 409 -22.53 -16.97 1.27
CA LYS A 409 -21.99 -17.70 0.10
C LYS A 409 -23.01 -17.66 -1.04
N LEU A 410 -22.65 -17.06 -2.17
CA LEU A 410 -23.53 -16.83 -3.31
C LEU A 410 -22.93 -17.40 -4.58
N VAL A 411 -23.77 -17.99 -5.43
CA VAL A 411 -23.37 -18.54 -6.73
C VAL A 411 -24.31 -18.01 -7.80
N PHE A 412 -23.77 -17.28 -8.77
CA PHE A 412 -24.49 -16.80 -9.95
C PHE A 412 -24.17 -17.75 -11.10
N MET A 413 -25.19 -18.34 -11.72
CA MET A 413 -25.02 -19.29 -12.82
C MET A 413 -25.99 -18.96 -13.96
N TRP A 414 -25.62 -19.27 -15.19
CA TRP A 414 -26.57 -19.25 -16.29
C TRP A 414 -26.62 -20.57 -17.03
N GLN A 415 -27.77 -20.82 -17.65
CA GLN A 415 -27.99 -22.03 -18.44
C GLN A 415 -28.74 -21.67 -19.72
N ALA A 416 -28.26 -22.18 -20.85
CA ALA A 416 -28.99 -22.11 -22.10
C ALA A 416 -30.23 -23.01 -22.00
N ARG A 417 -31.39 -22.53 -22.47
CA ARG A 417 -32.70 -23.22 -22.42
C ARG A 417 -32.72 -24.67 -22.94
N GLN A 418 -31.70 -25.14 -23.66
CA GLN A 418 -31.64 -26.49 -24.23
C GLN A 418 -30.96 -27.53 -23.34
N ALA A 419 -30.39 -27.16 -22.18
CA ALA A 419 -29.79 -28.09 -21.24
C ALA A 419 -30.77 -28.40 -20.09
N GLU A 420 -31.83 -29.17 -20.33
CA GLU A 420 -32.78 -29.60 -19.26
C GLU A 420 -32.23 -30.74 -18.37
N ALA A 421 -30.91 -30.96 -18.31
CA ALA A 421 -30.33 -32.01 -17.48
C ALA A 421 -29.96 -31.51 -16.07
N HIS A 422 -30.77 -31.93 -15.10
CA HIS A 422 -30.41 -32.31 -13.72
C HIS A 422 -29.43 -31.42 -12.93
N PHE A 423 -29.85 -30.23 -12.51
CA PHE A 423 -29.26 -29.55 -11.34
C PHE A 423 -30.37 -29.10 -10.38
N THR A 424 -31.00 -30.07 -9.73
CA THR A 424 -32.17 -29.89 -8.84
C THR A 424 -31.84 -29.72 -7.37
N GLU A 425 -30.58 -29.91 -6.95
CA GLU A 425 -30.25 -29.87 -5.53
C GLU A 425 -29.88 -28.45 -5.07
N ALA A 426 -30.51 -28.02 -3.99
CA ALA A 426 -30.08 -26.86 -3.24
C ALA A 426 -28.75 -27.18 -2.57
N VAL A 427 -27.72 -26.37 -2.84
CA VAL A 427 -26.43 -26.51 -2.15
C VAL A 427 -26.62 -26.01 -0.72
N SER A 428 -26.44 -26.90 0.27
CA SER A 428 -26.52 -26.51 1.68
C SER A 428 -25.51 -25.40 1.99
N GLY A 429 -25.97 -24.31 2.59
CA GLY A 429 -25.11 -23.18 2.99
C GLY A 429 -24.74 -22.19 1.87
N ALA A 430 -25.22 -22.35 0.63
CA ALA A 430 -24.98 -21.38 -0.45
C ALA A 430 -26.27 -21.01 -1.20
N GLN A 431 -26.45 -19.73 -1.50
CA GLN A 431 -27.59 -19.24 -2.28
C GLN A 431 -27.23 -19.23 -3.77
N VAL A 432 -27.98 -20.00 -4.57
CA VAL A 432 -27.74 -20.15 -6.01
C VAL A 432 -28.76 -19.33 -6.82
N TYR A 433 -28.28 -18.39 -7.62
CA TYR A 433 -29.06 -17.59 -8.56
C TYR A 433 -28.86 -18.11 -9.97
N ARG A 434 -29.96 -18.46 -10.65
CA ARG A 434 -29.96 -19.01 -12.01
C ARG A 434 -30.52 -17.99 -13.00
N TYR A 435 -29.82 -17.79 -14.10
CA TYR A 435 -30.18 -16.84 -15.16
C TYR A 435 -30.31 -17.53 -16.52
N SER A 436 -31.10 -16.94 -17.42
CA SER A 436 -31.38 -17.50 -18.74
C SER A 436 -30.26 -17.29 -19.78
N SER A 437 -29.26 -16.47 -19.46
CA SER A 437 -28.23 -15.99 -20.39
C SER A 437 -27.05 -15.43 -19.60
N GLU A 438 -25.84 -15.53 -20.16
CA GLU A 438 -24.61 -14.98 -19.59
C GLU A 438 -24.73 -13.49 -19.26
N GLU A 439 -25.27 -12.68 -20.18
CA GLU A 439 -25.43 -11.23 -20.02
C GLU A 439 -26.21 -10.84 -18.77
N ARG A 440 -27.31 -11.56 -18.50
CA ARG A 440 -28.15 -11.34 -17.32
C ARG A 440 -27.45 -11.76 -16.04
N MET A 441 -26.70 -12.86 -16.06
CA MET A 441 -25.90 -13.29 -14.92
C MET A 441 -24.81 -12.25 -14.59
N LEU A 442 -24.06 -11.80 -15.60
CA LEU A 442 -23.00 -10.80 -15.45
C LEU A 442 -23.56 -9.46 -14.95
N GLY A 443 -24.69 -9.00 -15.52
CA GLY A 443 -25.36 -7.78 -15.07
C GLY A 443 -25.90 -7.89 -13.64
N ALA A 444 -26.48 -9.03 -13.27
CA ALA A 444 -27.00 -9.26 -11.92
C ALA A 444 -25.87 -9.38 -10.87
N TRP A 445 -24.75 -10.01 -11.24
CA TRP A 445 -23.55 -10.03 -10.39
C TRP A 445 -23.01 -8.62 -10.17
N LEU A 446 -22.88 -7.79 -11.22
CA LEU A 446 -22.41 -6.42 -11.07
C LEU A 446 -23.34 -5.58 -10.18
N ALA A 447 -24.66 -5.71 -10.37
CA ALA A 447 -25.64 -5.07 -9.51
C ALA A 447 -25.55 -5.53 -8.04
N HIS A 448 -25.19 -6.80 -7.81
CA HIS A 448 -24.95 -7.32 -6.46
C HIS A 448 -23.69 -6.75 -5.82
N VAL A 449 -22.60 -6.59 -6.60
CA VAL A 449 -21.38 -5.89 -6.13
C VAL A 449 -21.71 -4.46 -5.70
N ASP A 450 -22.50 -3.73 -6.49
CA ASP A 450 -22.93 -2.38 -6.14
C ASP A 450 -23.81 -2.33 -4.89
N GLN A 451 -24.65 -3.36 -4.69
CA GLN A 451 -25.50 -3.47 -3.51
C GLN A 451 -24.72 -3.78 -2.23
N MET A 452 -23.71 -4.66 -2.32
CA MET A 452 -22.90 -5.08 -1.17
C MET A 452 -21.79 -4.09 -0.83
N ASP A 453 -21.36 -3.29 -1.81
CA ASP A 453 -20.29 -2.30 -1.72
C ASP A 453 -19.00 -2.79 -1.00
N PRO A 454 -18.35 -3.87 -1.47
CA PRO A 454 -17.14 -4.39 -0.82
C PRO A 454 -15.95 -3.42 -0.90
N ASP A 455 -15.22 -3.25 0.20
CA ASP A 455 -14.00 -2.44 0.27
C ASP A 455 -12.85 -3.10 -0.50
N ALA A 456 -12.81 -4.44 -0.53
CA ALA A 456 -11.79 -5.18 -1.26
C ALA A 456 -12.28 -6.47 -1.90
N PHE A 457 -11.66 -6.81 -3.02
CA PHE A 457 -11.77 -8.13 -3.66
C PHE A 457 -10.60 -9.02 -3.26
N TYR A 458 -10.93 -10.24 -2.85
CA TYR A 458 -10.00 -11.35 -2.68
C TYR A 458 -10.14 -12.30 -3.85
N LEU A 459 -9.04 -12.64 -4.50
CA LEU A 459 -9.05 -13.52 -5.67
C LEU A 459 -7.71 -14.24 -5.84
N TYR A 460 -7.72 -15.33 -6.60
CA TYR A 460 -6.52 -16.01 -7.05
C TYR A 460 -6.33 -15.70 -8.54
N GLN A 461 -5.31 -14.92 -8.90
CA GLN A 461 -5.04 -14.43 -10.26
C GLN A 461 -6.08 -13.47 -10.81
N VAL A 462 -5.73 -12.17 -10.81
CA VAL A 462 -6.66 -11.12 -11.31
C VAL A 462 -7.03 -11.26 -12.78
N LYS A 463 -6.12 -11.83 -13.59
CA LYS A 463 -6.33 -12.03 -15.03
C LYS A 463 -7.45 -13.04 -15.28
N ASP A 464 -7.44 -14.14 -14.53
CA ASP A 464 -8.32 -15.28 -14.77
C ASP A 464 -9.70 -15.08 -14.11
N THR A 465 -9.81 -14.10 -13.20
CA THR A 465 -11.05 -13.71 -12.52
C THR A 465 -11.63 -12.40 -13.10
N LEU A 466 -11.31 -11.24 -12.52
CA LEU A 466 -11.81 -9.93 -12.96
C LEU A 466 -11.46 -9.64 -14.43
N GLY A 467 -10.30 -10.11 -14.89
CA GLY A 467 -9.87 -9.98 -16.27
C GLY A 467 -10.74 -10.78 -17.25
N ALA A 468 -11.12 -12.00 -16.88
CA ALA A 468 -12.04 -12.82 -17.65
C ALA A 468 -13.42 -12.16 -17.73
N ILE A 469 -13.95 -11.66 -16.60
CA ILE A 469 -15.22 -10.93 -16.56
C ILE A 469 -15.16 -9.70 -17.47
N ALA A 470 -14.10 -8.88 -17.40
CA ALA A 470 -13.94 -7.71 -18.24
C ALA A 470 -13.89 -8.06 -19.73
N ALA A 471 -13.22 -9.16 -20.10
CA ALA A 471 -13.19 -9.64 -21.48
C ALA A 471 -14.59 -10.05 -21.97
N ARG A 472 -15.41 -10.67 -21.12
CA ARG A 472 -16.80 -11.03 -21.45
C ARG A 472 -17.72 -9.82 -21.58
N PHE A 473 -17.61 -8.83 -20.68
CA PHE A 473 -18.32 -7.56 -20.83
C PHE A 473 -18.03 -6.91 -22.19
N LYS A 474 -16.77 -6.92 -22.61
CA LYS A 474 -16.34 -6.42 -23.92
C LYS A 474 -16.92 -7.22 -25.07
N ALA A 475 -16.85 -8.55 -25.01
CA ALA A 475 -17.32 -9.44 -26.08
C ALA A 475 -18.85 -9.39 -26.27
N LEU A 476 -19.60 -9.26 -25.17
CA LEU A 476 -21.07 -9.22 -25.18
C LEU A 476 -21.62 -7.78 -25.27
N HIS A 477 -20.75 -6.77 -25.38
CA HIS A 477 -21.11 -5.35 -25.39
C HIS A 477 -22.00 -4.89 -24.22
N ILE A 478 -21.88 -5.54 -23.06
CA ILE A 478 -22.62 -5.20 -21.85
C ILE A 478 -22.15 -3.82 -21.37
N GLY A 479 -23.08 -2.88 -21.15
CA GLY A 479 -22.75 -1.54 -20.65
C GLY A 479 -21.79 -0.77 -21.55
N GLY A 480 -21.79 -1.02 -22.87
CA GLY A 480 -20.86 -0.40 -23.83
C GLY A 480 -19.51 -1.12 -23.94
N GLY A 481 -19.38 -2.32 -23.38
CA GLY A 481 -18.19 -3.17 -23.49
C GLY A 481 -17.14 -2.95 -22.40
N GLY A 482 -17.43 -2.12 -21.39
CA GLY A 482 -16.57 -1.87 -20.24
C GLY A 482 -17.13 -2.51 -18.98
N LEU A 483 -16.26 -3.15 -18.18
CA LEU A 483 -16.61 -3.56 -16.82
C LEU A 483 -16.37 -2.38 -15.87
N PHE A 484 -17.44 -1.78 -15.35
CA PHE A 484 -17.38 -0.65 -14.42
C PHE A 484 -17.67 -1.12 -13.00
N VAL A 485 -16.66 -1.65 -12.31
CA VAL A 485 -16.77 -2.25 -10.96
C VAL A 485 -16.31 -1.33 -9.82
N GLY A 486 -15.81 -0.13 -10.16
CA GLY A 486 -15.40 0.89 -9.19
C GLY A 486 -16.58 1.64 -8.57
N ARG A 487 -16.31 2.40 -7.51
CA ARG A 487 -17.29 3.23 -6.80
C ARG A 487 -17.63 4.54 -7.52
N LEU A 488 -16.84 4.95 -8.52
CA LEU A 488 -17.14 6.13 -9.33
C LEU A 488 -18.29 5.86 -10.31
N LEU A 489 -19.30 6.74 -10.29
CA LEU A 489 -20.44 6.68 -11.20
C LEU A 489 -20.16 7.44 -12.52
N ALA A 490 -20.95 7.14 -13.55
CA ALA A 490 -20.93 7.89 -14.81
C ALA A 490 -21.19 9.40 -14.57
N PRO A 491 -20.50 10.30 -15.30
CA PRO A 491 -19.57 10.05 -16.41
C PRO A 491 -18.12 9.76 -15.99
N HIS A 492 -17.83 9.67 -14.69
CA HIS A 492 -16.46 9.54 -14.15
C HIS A 492 -15.99 8.09 -14.00
N ALA A 493 -16.91 7.12 -14.12
CA ALA A 493 -16.60 5.71 -14.05
C ALA A 493 -15.55 5.31 -15.09
N ARG A 494 -14.49 4.63 -14.64
CA ARG A 494 -13.46 4.08 -15.52
C ARG A 494 -13.68 2.59 -15.73
N PRO A 495 -13.60 2.08 -16.98
CA PRO A 495 -13.68 0.65 -17.20
C PRO A 495 -12.44 -0.03 -16.62
N LEU A 496 -12.60 -1.26 -16.13
CA LEU A 496 -11.53 -2.05 -15.56
C LEU A 496 -10.42 -2.26 -16.60
N THR A 497 -9.18 -1.98 -16.19
CA THR A 497 -8.00 -2.21 -17.02
C THR A 497 -7.03 -3.16 -16.34
N LEU A 498 -6.57 -4.17 -17.07
CA LEU A 498 -5.50 -5.06 -16.62
C LEU A 498 -4.16 -4.50 -17.04
N LYS A 499 -3.22 -4.46 -16.10
CA LYS A 499 -1.83 -4.09 -16.33
C LYS A 499 -0.96 -5.31 -16.04
N SER A 500 -0.19 -5.74 -17.03
CA SER A 500 0.88 -6.71 -16.81
C SER A 500 1.96 -6.06 -15.93
N VAL A 501 2.44 -6.82 -14.95
CA VAL A 501 3.47 -6.45 -14.00
C VAL A 501 4.52 -7.55 -14.00
N VAL A 502 5.69 -7.20 -14.49
CA VAL A 502 6.87 -8.04 -14.46
C VAL A 502 7.81 -7.47 -13.39
N ARG A 503 8.39 -8.33 -12.54
CA ARG A 503 9.19 -7.91 -11.38
C ARG A 503 10.45 -7.13 -11.81
N TYR A 504 11.07 -7.53 -12.92
CA TYR A 504 12.24 -6.89 -13.49
C TYR A 504 12.03 -6.50 -14.95
N SER A 505 12.56 -5.33 -15.34
CA SER A 505 12.51 -4.91 -16.74
C SER A 505 13.28 -5.88 -17.64
N PRO A 506 12.86 -6.06 -18.91
CA PRO A 506 13.58 -6.91 -19.85
C PRO A 506 15.06 -6.53 -19.99
N ASN A 507 15.38 -5.24 -19.96
CA ASN A 507 16.76 -4.75 -20.03
C ASN A 507 17.57 -5.09 -18.77
N TRP A 508 16.96 -5.04 -17.59
CA TRP A 508 17.64 -5.40 -16.36
C TRP A 508 17.92 -6.91 -16.30
N VAL A 509 16.96 -7.75 -16.69
CA VAL A 509 17.16 -9.22 -16.74
C VAL A 509 18.25 -9.62 -17.71
N LYS A 510 18.28 -9.02 -18.91
CA LYS A 510 19.34 -9.24 -19.90
C LYS A 510 20.74 -8.92 -19.38
N ASN A 511 20.85 -7.99 -18.43
CA ASN A 511 22.11 -7.58 -17.84
C ASN A 511 22.52 -8.41 -16.62
N GLN A 512 21.73 -9.41 -16.20
CA GLN A 512 22.10 -10.29 -15.07
C GLN A 512 22.60 -11.65 -15.55
N ASN A 513 23.87 -11.92 -15.24
CA ASN A 513 24.57 -13.16 -15.63
C ASN A 513 24.03 -14.45 -15.00
N ARG A 514 23.10 -14.37 -14.02
CA ARG A 514 22.70 -15.52 -13.18
C ARG A 514 21.21 -15.72 -12.99
N MET A 515 20.34 -14.91 -13.59
CA MET A 515 18.90 -15.15 -13.47
C MET A 515 18.43 -16.06 -14.61
N ALA A 516 17.97 -17.27 -14.23
CA ALA A 516 17.16 -18.08 -15.11
C ALA A 516 15.90 -17.27 -15.51
N SER A 517 15.56 -17.30 -16.79
CA SER A 517 14.39 -16.63 -17.39
C SER A 517 13.07 -16.97 -16.68
N THR A 518 13.03 -18.07 -15.92
CA THR A 518 11.92 -18.55 -15.08
C THR A 518 11.66 -17.74 -13.80
N SER A 519 12.60 -16.92 -13.33
CA SER A 519 12.45 -16.16 -12.07
C SER A 519 11.74 -14.81 -12.23
N ASN A 520 11.58 -14.33 -13.47
CA ASN A 520 10.90 -13.06 -13.77
C ASN A 520 9.46 -13.31 -14.23
N GLN A 521 8.64 -13.82 -13.32
CA GLN A 521 7.25 -14.17 -13.62
C GLN A 521 6.43 -12.93 -13.95
N GLU A 522 5.60 -13.05 -15.00
CA GLU A 522 4.58 -12.07 -15.33
C GLU A 522 3.38 -12.26 -14.41
N THR A 523 3.02 -11.20 -13.70
CA THR A 523 1.81 -11.12 -12.88
C THR A 523 0.91 -10.04 -13.47
N TYR A 524 -0.35 -9.99 -13.04
CA TYR A 524 -1.29 -8.97 -13.49
C TYR A 524 -1.76 -8.16 -12.28
N ARG A 525 -2.11 -6.91 -12.52
CA ARG A 525 -2.79 -6.06 -11.54
C ARG A 525 -3.91 -5.29 -12.21
N THR A 526 -4.85 -4.83 -11.40
CA THR A 526 -5.89 -3.90 -11.83
C THR A 526 -6.09 -2.85 -10.74
N ASP A 527 -6.39 -1.63 -11.17
CA ASP A 527 -6.73 -0.54 -10.27
C ASP A 527 -8.25 -0.36 -10.34
N VAL A 528 -8.95 -0.55 -9.22
CA VAL A 528 -10.39 -0.36 -9.10
C VAL A 528 -10.65 0.87 -8.25
N ASP A 529 -11.41 1.83 -8.77
CA ASP A 529 -11.68 3.08 -8.08
C ASP A 529 -12.47 2.82 -6.79
N GLY A 530 -11.85 3.14 -5.66
CA GLY A 530 -12.43 2.97 -4.33
C GLY A 530 -12.51 1.55 -3.79
N ARG A 531 -11.92 0.56 -4.48
CA ARG A 531 -11.85 -0.83 -4.00
C ARG A 531 -10.42 -1.36 -4.10
N LEU A 532 -10.00 -2.14 -3.11
CA LEU A 532 -8.71 -2.83 -3.15
C LEU A 532 -8.84 -4.17 -3.87
N VAL A 533 -7.75 -4.64 -4.46
CA VAL A 533 -7.68 -5.98 -5.08
C VAL A 533 -6.50 -6.73 -4.47
N PHE A 534 -6.81 -7.77 -3.71
CA PHE A 534 -5.84 -8.69 -3.13
C PHE A 534 -5.72 -9.92 -4.02
N ASP A 535 -4.70 -9.92 -4.87
CA ASP A 535 -4.32 -11.11 -5.64
C ASP A 535 -3.47 -12.03 -4.76
N ILE A 536 -4.07 -13.12 -4.28
CA ILE A 536 -3.47 -14.05 -3.32
C ILE A 536 -2.23 -14.73 -3.91
N LEU A 537 -2.24 -15.09 -5.20
CA LEU A 537 -1.08 -15.71 -5.84
C LEU A 537 0.16 -14.80 -5.69
N ARG A 538 -0.02 -13.49 -5.89
CA ARG A 538 1.06 -12.51 -5.74
C ARG A 538 1.60 -12.47 -4.31
N GLN A 539 0.72 -12.59 -3.32
CA GLN A 539 1.14 -12.61 -1.91
C GLN A 539 1.95 -13.86 -1.60
N VAL A 540 1.49 -15.03 -2.03
CA VAL A 540 2.22 -16.28 -1.86
C VAL A 540 3.59 -16.21 -2.54
N LEU A 541 3.67 -15.72 -3.79
CA LEU A 541 4.92 -15.53 -4.54
C LEU A 541 5.92 -14.56 -3.89
N ASN A 542 5.44 -13.65 -3.04
CA ASN A 542 6.28 -12.68 -2.34
C ASN A 542 6.63 -13.12 -0.92
N GLY A 543 5.76 -13.89 -0.26
CA GLY A 543 5.87 -14.24 1.15
C GLY A 543 6.40 -15.64 1.42
N VAL A 544 6.21 -16.60 0.50
CA VAL A 544 6.51 -18.02 0.75
C VAL A 544 7.27 -18.63 -0.43
N ASN A 545 8.29 -19.43 -0.11
CA ASN A 545 9.01 -20.23 -1.09
C ASN A 545 8.38 -21.62 -1.17
N LEU A 546 7.53 -21.84 -2.16
CA LEU A 546 6.89 -23.13 -2.43
C LEU A 546 7.46 -23.77 -3.70
N ALA A 547 7.35 -25.10 -3.79
CA ALA A 547 7.76 -25.84 -4.99
C ALA A 547 6.78 -25.61 -6.17
N SER A 548 5.50 -25.45 -5.87
CA SER A 548 4.43 -25.14 -6.82
C SER A 548 3.53 -24.05 -6.23
N PHE A 549 2.93 -23.25 -7.11
CA PHE A 549 2.05 -22.14 -6.76
C PHE A 549 0.64 -22.33 -7.36
N SER A 550 0.23 -23.58 -7.60
CA SER A 550 -1.17 -23.87 -7.90
C SER A 550 -2.03 -23.57 -6.66
N LEU A 551 -3.30 -23.21 -6.86
CA LEU A 551 -4.20 -22.94 -5.73
C LEU A 551 -4.29 -24.16 -4.78
N VAL A 552 -4.33 -25.37 -5.35
CA VAL A 552 -4.42 -26.63 -4.60
C VAL A 552 -3.17 -26.84 -3.74
N ASP A 553 -1.99 -26.71 -4.33
CA ASP A 553 -0.72 -26.93 -3.61
C ASP A 553 -0.53 -25.89 -2.50
N CYS A 554 -0.87 -24.62 -2.79
CA CYS A 554 -0.85 -23.54 -1.80
C CYS A 554 -1.80 -23.84 -0.64
N ALA A 555 -3.04 -24.24 -0.93
CA ALA A 555 -4.06 -24.53 0.09
C ALA A 555 -3.68 -25.75 0.95
N GLN A 556 -3.16 -26.82 0.33
CA GLN A 556 -2.71 -28.01 1.04
C GLN A 556 -1.49 -27.74 1.92
N THR A 557 -0.50 -27.02 1.40
CA THR A 557 0.73 -26.71 2.16
C THR A 557 0.46 -25.78 3.34
N LEU A 558 -0.51 -24.87 3.21
CA LEU A 558 -0.88 -23.91 4.25
C LEU A 558 -1.99 -24.45 5.21
N LEU A 559 -2.06 -25.79 5.35
CA LEU A 559 -2.82 -26.51 6.39
C LEU A 559 -4.35 -26.37 6.32
N GLY A 560 -4.93 -26.21 5.12
CA GLY A 560 -6.38 -26.34 4.92
C GLY A 560 -7.26 -25.20 5.47
N GLN A 561 -6.68 -24.08 5.91
CA GLN A 561 -7.40 -22.85 6.22
C GLN A 561 -7.49 -21.91 5.01
N ARG A 562 -8.32 -20.86 5.07
CA ARG A 562 -8.37 -19.83 4.03
C ARG A 562 -7.01 -19.11 3.92
N LEU A 563 -6.48 -19.02 2.71
CA LEU A 563 -5.17 -18.42 2.43
C LEU A 563 -5.06 -16.98 2.97
N GLU A 564 -6.13 -16.20 2.87
CA GLU A 564 -6.20 -14.81 3.37
C GLU A 564 -5.99 -14.70 4.89
N VAL A 565 -6.52 -15.66 5.66
CA VAL A 565 -6.44 -15.69 7.13
C VAL A 565 -5.03 -16.14 7.55
N ARG A 566 -4.53 -17.22 6.94
CA ARG A 566 -3.19 -17.74 7.24
C ARG A 566 -2.07 -16.77 6.88
N LEU A 567 -2.24 -16.00 5.81
CA LEU A 567 -1.22 -15.04 5.36
C LEU A 567 -1.36 -13.66 6.02
N ALA A 568 -2.34 -13.43 6.90
CA ALA A 568 -2.58 -12.13 7.56
C ALA A 568 -2.48 -10.93 6.58
N THR A 569 -3.06 -11.06 5.38
CA THR A 569 -2.74 -10.18 4.26
C THR A 569 -3.14 -8.72 4.49
N VAL A 570 -4.33 -8.45 5.05
CA VAL A 570 -4.75 -7.07 5.35
C VAL A 570 -3.89 -6.46 6.45
N PRO A 571 -3.76 -7.07 7.66
CA PRO A 571 -2.97 -6.47 8.73
C PRO A 571 -1.52 -6.19 8.33
N GLU A 572 -0.85 -7.13 7.67
CA GLU A 572 0.55 -6.94 7.25
C GLU A 572 0.67 -5.80 6.23
N THR A 573 -0.23 -5.75 5.23
CA THR A 573 -0.21 -4.71 4.21
C THR A 573 -0.43 -3.32 4.82
N VAL A 574 -1.39 -3.21 5.75
CA VAL A 574 -1.72 -1.95 6.43
C VAL A 574 -0.56 -1.49 7.31
N GLU A 575 -0.02 -2.37 8.15
CA GLU A 575 1.11 -2.02 9.03
C GLU A 575 2.35 -1.62 8.24
N LEU A 576 2.63 -2.31 7.13
CA LEU A 576 3.76 -1.96 6.27
C LEU A 576 3.53 -0.64 5.52
N ALA A 577 2.30 -0.35 5.10
CA ALA A 577 1.92 0.93 4.50
C ALA A 577 2.09 2.09 5.49
N ARG A 578 1.64 1.92 6.74
CA ARG A 578 1.81 2.88 7.84
C ARG A 578 3.28 3.10 8.16
N ALA A 579 4.03 2.03 8.37
CA ALA A 579 5.44 2.08 8.71
C ALA A 579 6.29 2.82 7.66
N THR A 580 6.00 2.60 6.38
CA THR A 580 6.78 3.16 5.25
C THR A 580 6.20 4.45 4.66
N GLY A 581 4.96 4.78 4.99
CA GLY A 581 4.28 5.96 4.48
C GLY A 581 3.86 5.86 3.01
N LEU A 582 3.45 4.68 2.56
CA LEU A 582 3.04 4.39 1.19
C LEU A 582 1.55 4.04 1.11
N THR A 583 0.97 4.06 -0.09
CA THR A 583 -0.41 3.56 -0.31
C THR A 583 -0.48 2.03 -0.26
N LEU A 584 -1.65 1.46 0.02
CA LEU A 584 -1.84 0.01 0.03
C LEU A 584 -1.49 -0.63 -1.34
N PRO A 585 -1.93 -0.09 -2.50
CA PRO A 585 -1.51 -0.64 -3.80
C PRO A 585 0.00 -0.58 -4.03
N GLN A 586 0.70 0.46 -3.54
CA GLN A 586 2.16 0.52 -3.63
C GLN A 586 2.83 -0.59 -2.81
N ILE A 587 2.29 -0.95 -1.64
CA ILE A 587 2.82 -2.07 -0.85
C ILE A 587 2.59 -3.41 -1.53
N LEU A 588 1.40 -3.61 -2.09
CA LEU A 588 0.99 -4.86 -2.75
C LEU A 588 1.75 -5.09 -4.07
N TYR A 589 1.97 -4.02 -4.85
CA TYR A 589 2.44 -4.15 -6.23
C TYR A 589 3.87 -3.65 -6.50
N ASN A 590 4.46 -2.80 -5.65
CA ASN A 590 5.81 -2.29 -5.91
C ASN A 590 6.90 -3.04 -5.13
N ALA A 591 8.13 -2.98 -5.64
CA ALA A 591 9.31 -3.59 -5.04
C ALA A 591 9.87 -2.80 -3.85
N GLN A 592 10.81 -3.39 -3.12
CA GLN A 592 11.37 -2.85 -1.86
C GLN A 592 11.93 -1.42 -1.95
N MET A 593 12.53 -1.03 -3.08
CA MET A 593 13.22 0.26 -3.22
C MET A 593 12.30 1.46 -2.95
N ILE A 594 11.01 1.37 -3.27
CA ILE A 594 10.05 2.46 -3.01
C ILE A 594 9.85 2.71 -1.52
N ARG A 595 9.94 1.66 -0.68
CA ARG A 595 9.77 1.73 0.78
C ARG A 595 10.91 2.51 1.40
N THR A 596 12.14 2.15 1.06
CA THR A 596 13.35 2.88 1.49
C THR A 596 13.34 4.33 1.00
N TRP A 597 12.95 4.55 -0.25
CA TRP A 597 12.88 5.89 -0.83
C TRP A 597 11.84 6.78 -0.15
N SER A 598 10.66 6.25 0.20
CA SER A 598 9.62 6.96 0.96
C SER A 598 10.12 7.37 2.35
N LEU A 599 10.69 6.42 3.10
CA LEU A 599 11.24 6.67 4.43
C LEU A 599 12.33 7.74 4.40
N LEU A 600 13.23 7.68 3.41
CA LEU A 600 14.30 8.65 3.23
C LEU A 600 13.75 10.06 2.96
N LEU A 601 12.82 10.21 2.01
CA LEU A 601 12.23 11.53 1.69
C LEU A 601 11.49 12.14 2.87
N ARG A 602 10.67 11.35 3.58
CA ARG A 602 9.94 11.81 4.78
C ARG A 602 10.87 12.34 5.86
N ASN A 603 11.90 11.57 6.18
CA ASN A 603 12.86 11.95 7.22
C ASN A 603 13.77 13.10 6.77
N ALA A 604 14.19 13.12 5.50
CA ALA A 604 14.94 14.23 4.91
C ALA A 604 14.14 15.53 5.01
N GLN A 605 12.87 15.53 4.59
CA GLN A 605 12.02 16.72 4.63
C GLN A 605 11.80 17.26 6.04
N ARG A 606 11.52 16.38 7.02
CA ARG A 606 11.37 16.77 8.44
C ARG A 606 12.62 17.44 8.99
N GLN A 607 13.78 16.93 8.58
CA GLN A 607 15.08 17.46 8.99
C GLN A 607 15.59 18.56 8.03
N GLY A 608 14.78 19.09 7.11
CA GLY A 608 15.20 20.19 6.23
C GLY A 608 16.30 19.83 5.22
N TYR A 609 16.43 18.55 4.85
CA TYR A 609 17.28 18.10 3.76
C TYR A 609 16.53 18.08 2.43
N VAL A 610 17.28 18.19 1.34
CA VAL A 610 16.83 17.99 -0.04
C VAL A 610 17.64 16.88 -0.69
N VAL A 611 16.96 16.03 -1.47
CA VAL A 611 17.56 14.84 -2.10
C VAL A 611 17.83 15.09 -3.59
N ALA A 612 19.05 14.77 -4.05
CA ALA A 612 19.42 14.91 -5.46
C ALA A 612 18.77 13.82 -6.34
N GLY A 613 18.90 13.95 -7.67
CA GLY A 613 18.42 12.95 -8.62
C GLY A 613 19.14 11.61 -8.49
N ARG A 614 18.56 10.53 -9.04
CA ARG A 614 19.20 9.21 -9.01
C ARG A 614 20.44 9.18 -9.90
N GLN A 615 21.57 8.78 -9.32
CA GLN A 615 22.77 8.44 -10.07
C GLN A 615 22.87 6.92 -10.24
N ALA A 616 23.45 6.47 -11.35
CA ALA A 616 23.72 5.05 -11.55
C ALA A 616 24.72 4.59 -10.48
N GLY A 617 24.29 3.66 -9.62
CA GLY A 617 25.17 3.04 -8.65
C GLY A 617 26.07 2.00 -9.31
N GLU A 618 27.25 1.78 -8.72
CA GLU A 618 28.07 0.62 -9.06
C GLU A 618 27.35 -0.68 -8.69
N PRO A 619 27.55 -1.78 -9.44
CA PRO A 619 26.97 -3.06 -9.11
C PRO A 619 27.42 -3.52 -7.72
N LEU A 620 26.47 -3.98 -6.91
CA LEU A 620 26.76 -4.60 -5.61
C LEU A 620 27.60 -5.85 -5.85
N GLN A 621 28.78 -5.91 -5.25
CA GLN A 621 29.66 -7.07 -5.33
C GLN A 621 29.66 -7.81 -4.00
N GLU A 622 29.75 -9.14 -4.05
CA GLU A 622 29.88 -9.96 -2.85
C GLU A 622 31.10 -9.55 -2.01
N SER A 623 30.92 -9.68 -0.69
CA SER A 623 31.96 -9.39 0.28
C SER A 623 33.17 -10.29 0.02
N PRO A 624 34.39 -9.75 -0.09
CA PRO A 624 35.59 -10.55 -0.26
C PRO A 624 35.93 -11.44 0.96
N TYR A 625 35.15 -11.34 2.05
CA TYR A 625 35.35 -12.08 3.29
C TYR A 625 34.42 -13.31 3.44
N LEU A 626 33.65 -13.66 2.40
CA LEU A 626 32.88 -14.90 2.42
C LEU A 626 33.85 -16.06 2.21
N MET A 627 34.15 -16.81 3.26
CA MET A 627 34.99 -18.01 3.18
C MET A 627 34.11 -19.22 2.89
N HIS A 628 34.24 -19.82 1.71
CA HIS A 628 33.45 -21.02 1.39
C HIS A 628 34.09 -22.25 2.07
N PRO A 629 33.30 -23.19 2.64
CA PRO A 629 33.85 -24.39 3.30
C PRO A 629 34.79 -25.21 2.40
N VAL A 630 34.54 -25.21 1.08
CA VAL A 630 35.42 -25.82 0.06
C VAL A 630 36.78 -25.12 0.00
N GLU A 631 36.80 -23.79 0.00
CA GLU A 631 38.05 -23.00 -0.04
C GLU A 631 38.88 -23.18 1.23
N CYS A 632 38.20 -23.45 2.35
CA CYS A 632 38.84 -23.69 3.64
C CYS A 632 39.25 -25.16 3.85
N ASN A 633 38.94 -26.04 2.90
CA ASN A 633 39.12 -27.50 3.02
C ASN A 633 38.48 -28.08 4.30
N THR A 634 37.32 -27.55 4.69
CA THR A 634 36.56 -27.94 5.90
C THR A 634 35.31 -28.75 5.59
N VAL A 635 35.12 -29.15 4.34
CA VAL A 635 33.94 -29.94 3.94
C VAL A 635 34.01 -31.33 4.56
N GLY A 636 32.99 -31.73 5.31
CA GLY A 636 32.92 -33.06 5.90
C GLY A 636 31.69 -33.27 6.78
N LEU A 637 31.54 -34.50 7.28
CA LEU A 637 30.53 -34.86 8.27
C LEU A 637 31.05 -34.55 9.68
N TYR A 638 30.48 -33.55 10.33
CA TYR A 638 30.79 -33.20 11.71
C TYR A 638 29.96 -34.07 12.66
N LYS A 639 30.62 -34.97 13.41
CA LYS A 639 29.97 -35.81 14.43
C LYS A 639 29.93 -35.17 15.81
N THR A 640 30.66 -34.07 16.01
CA THR A 640 30.70 -33.29 17.23
C THR A 640 29.73 -32.09 17.14
N PRO A 641 29.13 -31.62 18.25
CA PRO A 641 28.29 -30.42 18.23
C PRO A 641 29.03 -29.20 17.65
N VAL A 642 28.33 -28.44 16.78
CA VAL A 642 28.84 -27.21 16.17
C VAL A 642 28.04 -26.03 16.69
N ALA A 643 28.71 -25.10 17.37
CA ALA A 643 28.09 -23.85 17.82
C ALA A 643 28.05 -22.84 16.67
N ILE A 644 26.86 -22.28 16.37
CA ILE A 644 26.66 -21.27 15.34
C ILE A 644 26.50 -19.91 16.02
N LEU A 645 27.41 -18.98 15.72
CA LEU A 645 27.39 -17.61 16.24
C LEU A 645 27.11 -16.66 15.08
N ASP A 646 26.04 -15.87 15.20
CA ASP A 646 25.62 -14.90 14.18
C ASP A 646 25.33 -13.53 14.82
N PHE A 647 25.53 -12.47 14.04
CA PHE A 647 25.24 -11.10 14.45
C PHE A 647 23.76 -10.77 14.22
N ALA A 648 23.05 -10.39 15.28
CA ALA A 648 21.70 -9.88 15.16
C ALA A 648 21.67 -8.56 14.34
N SER A 649 21.12 -8.61 13.13
CA SER A 649 20.99 -7.46 12.23
C SER A 649 22.33 -6.77 11.91
N LEU A 650 23.33 -7.54 11.46
CA LEU A 650 24.70 -7.08 11.18
C LEU A 650 24.78 -5.71 10.48
N TYR A 651 24.22 -5.58 9.28
CA TYR A 651 24.34 -4.32 8.53
C TYR A 651 23.62 -3.14 9.20
N PRO A 652 22.33 -3.23 9.59
CA PRO A 652 21.70 -2.14 10.34
C PRO A 652 22.49 -1.69 11.58
N SER A 653 23.08 -2.64 12.31
CA SER A 653 23.92 -2.35 13.48
C SER A 653 25.20 -1.60 13.10
N LEU A 654 25.87 -1.98 12.01
CA LEU A 654 27.05 -1.27 11.49
C LEU A 654 26.74 0.19 11.13
N TYR A 655 25.64 0.41 10.39
CA TYR A 655 25.23 1.77 10.00
C TYR A 655 24.97 2.66 11.22
N ARG A 656 24.35 2.09 12.27
CA ARG A 656 24.07 2.81 13.52
C ARG A 656 25.33 3.09 14.33
N ALA A 657 26.18 2.08 14.54
CA ALA A 657 27.37 2.18 15.36
C ALA A 657 28.38 3.20 14.81
N HIS A 658 28.55 3.24 13.48
CA HIS A 658 29.51 4.13 12.82
C HIS A 658 28.87 5.36 12.17
N ASN A 659 27.59 5.65 12.47
CA ASN A 659 26.84 6.79 11.94
C ASN A 659 26.90 6.92 10.40
N LEU A 660 26.82 5.80 9.69
CA LEU A 660 26.99 5.75 8.24
C LEU A 660 25.75 6.32 7.55
N CYS A 661 25.89 7.47 6.90
CA CYS A 661 24.79 8.11 6.20
C CYS A 661 25.29 9.04 5.09
N TYR A 662 24.46 9.27 4.07
CA TYR A 662 24.68 10.31 3.07
C TYR A 662 24.95 11.69 3.71
N SER A 663 24.18 12.01 4.76
CA SER A 663 24.20 13.33 5.43
C SER A 663 25.37 13.53 6.39
N THR A 664 26.14 12.47 6.64
CA THR A 664 27.29 12.45 7.56
C THR A 664 28.61 12.16 6.84
N LEU A 665 28.55 11.65 5.61
CA LEU A 665 29.72 11.43 4.74
C LEU A 665 30.45 12.75 4.46
N LEU A 666 31.77 12.81 4.56
CA LEU A 666 32.56 13.99 4.18
C LEU A 666 33.00 13.91 2.73
N HIS A 667 33.05 15.05 2.06
CA HIS A 667 33.74 15.16 0.78
C HIS A 667 35.26 15.03 1.03
N PRO A 668 36.06 14.41 0.14
CA PRO A 668 37.50 14.29 0.30
C PRO A 668 38.22 15.60 0.64
N ASP A 669 37.78 16.71 0.02
CA ASP A 669 38.36 18.04 0.23
C ASP A 669 38.05 18.64 1.62
N ASP A 670 36.99 18.17 2.28
CA ASP A 670 36.54 18.67 3.59
C ASP A 670 37.13 17.88 4.77
N VAL A 671 37.81 16.74 4.51
CA VAL A 671 38.32 15.85 5.55
C VAL A 671 39.37 16.54 6.42
N THR A 672 40.26 17.31 5.81
CA THR A 672 41.35 18.01 6.53
C THR A 672 40.85 19.19 7.36
N GLY A 673 39.64 19.68 7.08
CA GLY A 673 39.03 20.80 7.79
C GLY A 673 38.38 20.42 9.13
N LEU A 674 38.30 19.12 9.46
CA LEU A 674 37.76 18.63 10.71
C LEU A 674 38.80 17.82 11.50
N PRO A 675 38.86 18.00 12.83
CA PRO A 675 39.72 17.17 13.66
C PRO A 675 39.34 15.68 13.59
N PRO A 676 40.31 14.75 13.60
CA PRO A 676 40.04 13.30 13.49
C PRO A 676 39.08 12.78 14.56
N GLU A 677 39.09 13.35 15.77
CA GLU A 677 38.20 12.98 16.88
C GLU A 677 36.71 13.17 16.58
N HIS A 678 36.37 14.00 15.60
CA HIS A 678 35.00 14.26 15.17
C HIS A 678 34.58 13.41 13.96
N THR A 679 35.47 12.57 13.46
CA THR A 679 35.23 11.74 12.29
C THR A 679 35.39 10.25 12.62
N THR A 680 34.71 9.42 11.84
CA THR A 680 34.82 7.97 11.81
C THR A 680 35.35 7.60 10.44
N GLU A 681 36.53 6.98 10.40
CA GLU A 681 37.14 6.49 9.18
C GLU A 681 36.63 5.07 8.89
N VAL A 682 36.19 4.85 7.65
CA VAL A 682 35.79 3.53 7.15
C VAL A 682 36.62 3.20 5.92
N LEU A 683 37.37 2.12 6.00
CA LEU A 683 38.13 1.59 4.87
C LEU A 683 37.18 0.93 3.86
N ARG A 684 37.32 1.27 2.58
CA ARG A 684 36.71 0.49 1.48
C ARG A 684 37.78 -0.44 0.89
N PRO A 685 37.80 -1.74 1.26
CA PRO A 685 38.93 -2.62 1.01
C PRO A 685 39.34 -2.71 -0.47
N LYS A 686 38.37 -2.72 -1.39
CA LYS A 686 38.64 -2.86 -2.83
C LYS A 686 39.10 -1.58 -3.52
N ALA A 687 38.67 -0.41 -3.04
CA ALA A 687 39.09 0.86 -3.62
C ALA A 687 40.41 1.35 -3.01
N ASN A 688 40.83 0.78 -1.87
CA ASN A 688 41.87 1.33 -1.01
C ASN A 688 41.63 2.83 -0.67
N VAL A 689 40.36 3.25 -0.71
CA VAL A 689 39.92 4.62 -0.43
C VAL A 689 39.25 4.65 0.93
N LYS A 690 39.76 5.51 1.80
CA LYS A 690 39.16 5.82 3.10
C LYS A 690 37.99 6.77 2.91
N SER A 691 36.84 6.42 3.47
CA SER A 691 35.69 7.32 3.56
C SER A 691 35.56 7.82 4.99
N HIS A 692 35.30 9.11 5.17
CA HIS A 692 35.18 9.72 6.48
C HIS A 692 33.73 10.13 6.73
N PHE A 693 33.21 9.81 7.91
CA PHE A 693 31.86 10.18 8.33
C PHE A 693 31.94 11.00 9.62
N VAL A 694 31.15 12.05 9.76
CA VAL A 694 31.09 12.78 11.03
C VAL A 694 30.42 11.95 12.11
N LYS A 695 30.87 12.08 13.35
CA LYS A 695 30.28 11.36 14.49
C LYS A 695 28.90 11.93 14.89
N PRO A 696 28.07 11.16 15.62
CA PRO A 696 26.72 11.57 15.99
C PRO A 696 26.62 12.87 16.78
N GLU A 697 27.67 13.24 17.54
CA GLU A 697 27.70 14.46 18.36
C GLU A 697 27.66 15.73 17.51
N LEU A 698 28.26 15.70 16.32
CA LEU A 698 28.16 16.79 15.34
C LEU A 698 26.85 16.69 14.55
N ARG A 699 26.51 15.49 14.09
CA ARG A 699 25.29 15.25 13.31
C ARG A 699 24.87 13.80 13.37
N LYS A 700 23.66 13.58 13.87
CA LYS A 700 22.99 12.28 13.75
C LYS A 700 22.58 12.03 12.29
N GLY A 701 22.96 10.87 11.76
CA GLY A 701 22.60 10.46 10.40
C GLY A 701 21.11 10.15 10.25
N ILE A 702 20.56 10.43 9.07
CA ILE A 702 19.17 10.14 8.72
C ILE A 702 18.94 8.62 8.64
N LEU A 703 19.80 7.89 7.94
CA LEU A 703 19.70 6.43 7.80
C LEU A 703 19.83 5.68 9.14
N PRO A 704 20.83 5.98 10.00
CA PRO A 704 20.89 5.42 11.36
C PRO A 704 19.61 5.63 12.17
N SER A 705 18.97 6.79 12.04
CA SER A 705 17.74 7.11 12.76
C SER A 705 16.55 6.28 12.26
N ILE A 706 16.41 6.13 10.93
CA ILE A 706 15.38 5.27 10.32
C ILE A 706 15.60 3.81 10.76
N LEU A 707 16.82 3.31 10.69
CA LEU A 707 17.16 1.94 11.07
C LEU A 707 16.91 1.66 12.55
N ALA A 708 17.19 2.62 13.43
CA ALA A 708 16.89 2.49 14.86
C ALA A 708 15.38 2.27 15.08
N ALA A 709 14.54 3.11 14.47
CA ALA A 709 13.09 2.99 14.58
C ALA A 709 12.55 1.65 14.03
N LEU A 710 13.07 1.19 12.89
CA LEU A 710 12.64 -0.09 12.30
C LEU A 710 13.06 -1.30 13.15
N ILE A 711 14.25 -1.27 13.78
CA ILE A 711 14.70 -2.33 14.68
C ILE A 711 13.83 -2.38 15.94
N GLU A 712 13.50 -1.22 16.49
CA GLU A 712 12.64 -1.12 17.67
C GLU A 712 11.24 -1.66 17.38
N ALA A 713 10.62 -1.25 16.27
CA ALA A 713 9.35 -1.80 15.82
C ALA A 713 9.40 -3.33 15.66
N ARG A 714 10.46 -3.86 15.04
CA ARG A 714 10.67 -5.31 14.90
C ARG A 714 10.84 -6.02 16.25
N ALA A 715 11.53 -5.39 17.20
CA ALA A 715 11.73 -5.95 18.53
C ALA A 715 10.40 -6.05 19.29
N ALA A 716 9.55 -5.03 19.20
CA ALA A 716 8.20 -5.04 19.76
C ALA A 716 7.35 -6.16 19.15
N THR A 717 7.33 -6.31 17.82
CA THR A 717 6.62 -7.41 17.14
C THR A 717 7.13 -8.79 17.57
N ARG A 718 8.46 -8.95 17.72
CA ARG A 718 9.05 -10.21 18.20
C ARG A 718 8.69 -10.52 19.65
N ALA A 719 8.51 -9.50 20.50
CA ALA A 719 8.05 -9.71 21.87
C ALA A 719 6.61 -10.22 21.87
N SER A 720 5.71 -9.58 21.11
CA SER A 720 4.32 -10.05 20.94
C SER A 720 4.24 -11.45 20.35
N LEU A 721 5.13 -11.80 19.42
CA LEU A 721 5.18 -13.13 18.82
C LEU A 721 5.56 -14.23 19.83
N LYS A 722 6.39 -13.92 20.84
CA LYS A 722 6.74 -14.89 21.90
C LYS A 722 5.59 -15.19 22.84
N GLU A 723 4.69 -14.24 23.02
CA GLU A 723 3.50 -14.36 23.87
C GLU A 723 2.33 -15.02 23.16
N ALA A 724 2.36 -15.07 21.81
CA ALA A 724 1.32 -15.66 21.01
C ALA A 724 1.34 -17.20 21.10
N THR A 725 0.20 -17.79 21.44
CA THR A 725 -0.08 -19.21 21.24
C THR A 725 -0.83 -19.40 19.92
N ASP A 726 -0.59 -20.52 19.22
CA ASP A 726 -1.42 -20.86 18.06
C ASP A 726 -2.88 -21.00 18.52
N ALA A 727 -3.81 -20.47 17.73
CA ALA A 727 -5.23 -20.37 18.07
C ALA A 727 -6.01 -21.56 17.52
#